data_AF-A0A1K2IF25-F1
#
_entry.id   AF-A0A1K2IF25-F1
#
_cell.length_a   1.000
_cell.length_b   1.000
_cell.length_c   1.000
_cell.angle_alpha   90.00
_cell.angle_beta   90.00
_cell.angle_gamma   90.00
#
_symmetry.space_group_name_H-M   'P 1'
#
loop_
_entity.id
_entity.type
_entity.pdbx_description
1 polymer ?
#
loop_
_entity_poly.entity_id
_entity_poly.type
_entity_poly.pdbx_seq_one_letter_code
_entity_poly.pdbx_strand_id
1 'polypeptide(L)'
;MKIKNIVSLSLIFFVFGNLSAQNPWPKTTETAKPWTRWWWMGNAVDEKGLDKQLITLNEAGFGGVEIVPIYGAKGFENQYINYLSPEWMKMLQFTTDKAKSLNMGVDMAVGTGWPIGGPQVSEEDVATKMIVQTYTISSGEKFSEKIVLNDGKLKNLKTIKLDIVTAYNEKDEAVVLNDKITNDGSLNWKPDSGKWTIYAVFTGKTLQKVKRAAPGGEGFTLDHFSPVATVNYLKAFDKAFGNSNYGVRSFFNDSYEVYNADWTPDFKNEFKKRRGYDLSPYIKYLINNDENVVTTRVKSDYRQTLSELILHNFADNFTNWAHSKNSKNTNQAHGSPGNLLDLYAAVDIPESETFGSSIFEIPGLRRDTADIQKSDMPDFNMLKFASSAANVTGKKLTSNETFTWLTEHFKTSWSQAKPEVEQVFLSGINHVFYHGTTYTPADVSFPGWLFYASTNFVPENSLWPHLKGLNSYIERTQSVLQSGKSDNELLMYWPIYDQWASPKGKDMAFKVHNVEKWLQPTPFYDDLKKLNKIGYSLDMVSDKMINESKSENQKIQTAKEGSSYQVLIIPELTYLPETTLNDILKLAQNGASIIFQNEPKDIPGNFEVEKRRNQLKSLWNQIPFQNQGENVKIATFGKGKIVLSSDVEKGLEYLKVQREKLTDTGLKFVRRQFDGGKYYYIVNHTSKEINQFVPINYTGKQTTIMNPENGDFGVAEMQNNSVRIQLKSGESLILKNSETVDSSILKWKYVEKTGTPINLDQAWQLSFKEGGPKLPKSRNLKKLEPWTNFYDDPATQSFSGTGVYITDLNVNKRKSDDYLLKFDKLYESAKVIVNGQDAGIVWSIPFEISIGKYLKKGENTIQIEVCNLMANRIRYMDQNKITWRNYHEINFVNIDYKPFDASNWKVQPSGLDGKIQIIPVTYSK
;
A
#
# COMPACT_ATOMS: atom_id res chain seq x y z
N MET A 1 57.89 -42.82 -24.62
CA MET A 1 56.46 -42.74 -24.21
C MET A 1 55.93 -41.39 -24.72
N LYS A 2 54.99 -41.39 -25.67
CA LYS A 2 54.73 -40.26 -26.58
C LYS A 2 53.80 -39.19 -25.97
N ILE A 3 54.16 -37.92 -26.19
CA ILE A 3 53.48 -36.65 -25.85
C ILE A 3 52.01 -36.55 -26.37
N LYS A 4 51.55 -37.51 -27.18
CA LYS A 4 50.17 -37.57 -27.69
C LYS A 4 49.11 -37.91 -26.63
N ASN A 5 49.46 -38.51 -25.49
CA ASN A 5 48.46 -38.92 -24.49
C ASN A 5 48.09 -37.84 -23.46
N ILE A 6 48.86 -36.75 -23.36
CA ILE A 6 48.56 -35.66 -22.42
C ILE A 6 47.59 -34.64 -23.05
N VAL A 7 47.67 -34.43 -24.37
CA VAL A 7 46.78 -33.50 -25.08
C VAL A 7 45.34 -34.04 -25.20
N SER A 8 45.15 -35.37 -25.24
CA SER A 8 43.79 -35.95 -25.24
C SER A 8 43.12 -35.97 -23.85
N LEU A 9 43.88 -35.98 -22.75
CA LEU A 9 43.28 -35.89 -21.40
C LEU A 9 42.90 -34.45 -21.03
N SER A 10 43.65 -33.45 -21.49
CA SER A 10 43.35 -32.04 -21.26
C SER A 10 42.23 -31.49 -22.16
N LEU A 11 41.97 -32.09 -23.32
CA LEU A 11 40.81 -31.74 -24.17
C LEU A 11 39.49 -32.37 -23.70
N ILE A 12 39.52 -33.45 -22.90
CA ILE A 12 38.30 -34.06 -22.35
C ILE A 12 37.81 -33.31 -21.10
N PHE A 13 38.69 -32.59 -20.40
CA PHE A 13 38.30 -31.75 -19.25
C PHE A 13 37.83 -30.33 -19.63
N PHE A 14 37.96 -29.91 -20.90
CA PHE A 14 37.52 -28.58 -21.35
C PHE A 14 36.16 -28.56 -22.10
N VAL A 15 35.51 -29.72 -22.29
CA VAL A 15 34.19 -29.81 -22.94
C VAL A 15 33.03 -30.04 -21.96
N PHE A 16 33.33 -30.32 -20.68
CA PHE A 16 32.33 -30.20 -19.60
C PHE A 16 32.45 -28.85 -18.91
N GLY A 17 32.35 -27.77 -19.70
CA GLY A 17 31.81 -26.54 -19.14
C GLY A 17 30.40 -26.89 -18.68
N ASN A 18 30.18 -26.94 -17.37
CA ASN A 18 28.83 -27.01 -16.81
C ASN A 18 28.04 -25.86 -17.44
N LEU A 19 27.25 -26.17 -18.47
CA LEU A 19 26.12 -25.37 -18.93
C LEU A 19 25.11 -25.40 -17.78
N SER A 20 25.42 -24.71 -16.68
CA SER A 20 24.44 -24.36 -15.68
C SER A 20 23.40 -23.53 -16.41
N ALA A 21 22.14 -23.96 -16.33
CA ALA A 21 21.04 -23.19 -16.89
C ALA A 21 21.15 -21.74 -16.42
N GLN A 22 21.01 -20.77 -17.32
CA GLN A 22 20.99 -19.37 -16.92
C GLN A 22 19.73 -19.15 -16.09
N ASN A 23 19.90 -18.60 -14.89
CA ASN A 23 18.77 -18.36 -14.00
C ASN A 23 17.87 -17.26 -14.59
N PRO A 24 16.57 -17.54 -14.89
CA PRO A 24 15.69 -16.56 -15.53
C PRO A 24 15.20 -15.47 -14.57
N TRP A 25 15.34 -15.68 -13.25
CA TRP A 25 14.98 -14.72 -12.22
C TRP A 25 15.86 -13.47 -12.28
N PRO A 26 15.29 -12.26 -12.13
CA PRO A 26 16.08 -11.05 -11.96
C PRO A 26 17.00 -11.15 -10.74
N LYS A 27 18.12 -10.41 -10.78
CA LYS A 27 18.98 -10.27 -9.60
C LYS A 27 18.19 -9.64 -8.45
N THR A 28 18.16 -10.29 -7.30
CA THR A 28 17.50 -9.75 -6.11
C THR A 28 18.35 -8.65 -5.47
N THR A 29 17.67 -7.71 -4.82
CA THR A 29 18.26 -6.58 -4.08
C THR A 29 17.59 -6.51 -2.71
N GLU A 30 18.12 -5.70 -1.79
CA GLU A 30 17.53 -5.48 -0.49
C GLU A 30 16.09 -4.93 -0.57
N THR A 31 15.76 -4.14 -1.60
CA THR A 31 14.39 -3.66 -1.82
C THR A 31 13.47 -4.72 -2.41
N ALA A 32 14.01 -5.76 -3.03
CA ALA A 32 13.21 -6.88 -3.53
C ALA A 32 12.68 -7.73 -2.36
N LYS A 33 13.31 -7.74 -1.19
CA LYS A 33 12.76 -8.39 0.01
C LYS A 33 11.65 -7.54 0.66
N PRO A 34 10.75 -8.12 1.47
CA PRO A 34 9.85 -7.31 2.30
C PRO A 34 10.65 -6.52 3.32
N TRP A 35 10.19 -5.32 3.64
CA TRP A 35 10.68 -4.53 4.77
C TRP A 35 9.64 -4.55 5.88
N THR A 36 9.97 -4.00 7.05
CA THR A 36 9.02 -3.87 8.14
C THR A 36 9.09 -2.49 8.75
N ARG A 37 7.93 -1.91 9.06
CA ARG A 37 7.87 -0.78 9.97
C ARG A 37 8.25 -1.27 11.36
N TRP A 38 9.28 -0.67 11.92
CA TRP A 38 9.95 -1.10 13.12
C TRP A 38 9.69 -0.13 14.27
N TRP A 39 8.78 -0.55 15.16
CA TRP A 39 8.30 0.28 16.25
C TRP A 39 9.32 0.35 17.38
N TRP A 40 9.89 1.54 17.59
CA TRP A 40 10.83 1.81 18.69
C TRP A 40 10.08 2.36 19.89
N MET A 41 9.60 1.46 20.75
CA MET A 41 8.82 1.80 21.94
C MET A 41 9.69 2.58 22.93
N GLY A 42 9.33 3.84 23.20
CA GLY A 42 10.06 4.73 24.10
C GLY A 42 11.48 5.07 23.62
N ASN A 43 11.81 4.71 22.38
CA ASN A 43 13.19 4.57 21.89
C ASN A 43 14.10 3.78 22.85
N ALA A 44 13.55 2.86 23.64
CA ALA A 44 14.29 2.10 24.64
C ALA A 44 15.10 0.97 23.99
N VAL A 45 16.00 1.35 23.11
CA VAL A 45 16.85 0.46 22.31
C VAL A 45 18.29 0.50 22.81
N ASP A 46 19.02 -0.60 22.63
CA ASP A 46 20.45 -0.67 22.89
C ASP A 46 21.18 -1.42 21.77
N GLU A 47 22.50 -1.24 21.67
CA GLU A 47 23.31 -1.84 20.60
C GLU A 47 23.17 -3.38 20.54
N LYS A 48 23.03 -4.05 21.68
CA LYS A 48 22.93 -5.51 21.75
C LYS A 48 21.58 -6.02 21.22
N GLY A 49 20.50 -5.36 21.60
CA GLY A 49 19.15 -5.64 21.12
C GLY A 49 19.01 -5.33 19.64
N LEU A 50 19.53 -4.18 19.20
CA LEU A 50 19.56 -3.79 17.78
C LEU A 50 20.34 -4.82 16.94
N ASP A 51 21.53 -5.24 17.39
CA ASP A 51 22.34 -6.26 16.72
C ASP A 51 21.58 -7.57 16.54
N LYS A 52 21.02 -8.09 17.64
CA LYS A 52 20.27 -9.36 17.65
C LYS A 52 19.02 -9.27 16.77
N GLN A 53 18.24 -8.21 16.87
CA GLN A 53 17.01 -8.08 16.09
C GLN A 53 17.29 -7.93 14.60
N LEU A 54 18.28 -7.14 14.20
CA LEU A 54 18.62 -7.01 12.78
C LEU A 54 19.10 -8.33 12.18
N ILE A 55 19.91 -9.11 12.92
CA ILE A 55 20.30 -10.47 12.50
C ILE A 55 19.06 -11.35 12.35
N THR A 56 18.17 -11.33 13.35
CA THR A 56 16.96 -12.16 13.37
C THR A 56 16.02 -11.83 12.20
N LEU A 57 15.86 -10.54 11.89
CA LEU A 57 15.10 -10.05 10.73
C LEU A 57 15.75 -10.45 9.40
N ASN A 58 17.07 -10.30 9.29
CA ASN A 58 17.81 -10.70 8.09
C ASN A 58 17.66 -12.21 7.80
N GLU A 59 17.80 -13.05 8.82
CA GLU A 59 17.67 -14.51 8.72
C GLU A 59 16.26 -14.95 8.30
N ALA A 60 15.23 -14.21 8.77
CA ALA A 60 13.84 -14.38 8.36
C ALA A 60 13.55 -13.87 6.94
N GLY A 61 14.49 -13.18 6.29
CA GLY A 61 14.37 -12.74 4.90
C GLY A 61 13.91 -11.30 4.72
N PHE A 62 13.98 -10.44 5.75
CA PHE A 62 13.74 -9.02 5.59
C PHE A 62 14.91 -8.32 4.90
N GLY A 63 14.58 -7.33 4.05
CA GLY A 63 15.55 -6.50 3.33
C GLY A 63 15.88 -5.18 3.99
N GLY A 64 15.14 -4.79 5.03
CA GLY A 64 15.31 -3.51 5.68
C GLY A 64 14.22 -3.23 6.70
N VAL A 65 14.40 -2.10 7.38
CA VAL A 65 13.52 -1.62 8.44
C VAL A 65 13.19 -0.15 8.21
N GLU A 66 11.99 0.27 8.60
CA GLU A 66 11.61 1.67 8.71
C GLU A 66 11.46 2.02 10.19
N ILE A 67 12.36 2.81 10.75
CA ILE A 67 12.35 3.16 12.18
C ILE A 67 11.21 4.15 12.43
N VAL A 68 10.27 3.75 13.30
CA VAL A 68 9.18 4.62 13.76
C VAL A 68 9.20 4.69 15.29
N PRO A 69 9.77 5.77 15.86
CA PRO A 69 9.71 6.06 17.28
C PRO A 69 8.27 6.19 17.77
N ILE A 70 7.95 5.55 18.89
CA ILE A 70 6.61 5.59 19.46
C ILE A 70 6.64 5.56 21.00
N TYR A 71 5.48 5.74 21.65
CA TYR A 71 5.33 5.64 23.12
C TYR A 71 5.98 4.37 23.69
N GLY A 72 6.40 4.42 24.95
CA GLY A 72 7.16 3.34 25.57
C GLY A 72 6.36 2.31 26.36
N ALA A 73 7.05 1.22 26.67
CA ALA A 73 6.59 0.19 27.60
C ALA A 73 6.80 0.62 29.07
N LYS A 74 5.79 0.40 29.91
CA LYS A 74 5.79 0.73 31.34
C LYS A 74 6.84 -0.09 32.09
N GLY A 75 7.58 0.55 32.99
CA GLY A 75 8.66 -0.07 33.77
C GLY A 75 10.03 0.00 33.09
N PHE A 76 10.12 0.59 31.90
CA PHE A 76 11.36 0.79 31.14
C PHE A 76 11.69 2.28 30.94
N GLU A 77 11.04 3.18 31.67
CA GLU A 77 11.20 4.64 31.52
C GLU A 77 12.65 5.10 31.74
N ASN A 78 13.42 4.39 32.57
CA ASN A 78 14.83 4.67 32.80
C ASN A 78 15.74 4.30 31.61
N GLN A 79 15.21 3.57 30.62
CA GLN A 79 15.90 3.19 29.38
C GLN A 79 15.44 4.05 28.19
N TYR A 80 14.48 4.95 28.39
CA TYR A 80 13.95 5.77 27.31
C TYR A 80 15.00 6.75 26.79
N ILE A 81 15.07 6.88 25.47
CA ILE A 81 15.98 7.80 24.81
C ILE A 81 15.17 8.90 24.14
N ASN A 82 15.48 10.16 24.44
CA ASN A 82 14.80 11.28 23.78
C ASN A 82 15.14 11.32 22.29
N TYR A 83 14.11 11.41 21.46
CA TYR A 83 14.23 11.48 20.01
C TYR A 83 15.17 12.61 19.56
N LEU A 84 16.04 12.32 18.58
CA LEU A 84 17.09 13.22 18.06
C LEU A 84 18.15 13.70 19.08
N SER A 85 18.17 13.17 20.30
CA SER A 85 19.28 13.39 21.23
C SER A 85 20.58 12.78 20.69
N PRO A 86 21.78 13.21 21.16
CA PRO A 86 23.04 12.59 20.75
C PRO A 86 23.07 11.07 20.98
N GLU A 87 22.45 10.58 22.05
CA GLU A 87 22.32 9.15 22.33
C GLU A 87 21.41 8.44 21.32
N TRP A 88 20.27 9.05 20.97
CA TRP A 88 19.40 8.52 19.93
C TRP A 88 20.10 8.45 18.56
N MET A 89 20.84 9.51 18.20
CA MET A 89 21.63 9.54 16.96
C MET A 89 22.73 8.48 16.95
N LYS A 90 23.31 8.14 18.12
CA LYS A 90 24.24 7.01 18.26
C LYS A 90 23.57 5.68 17.95
N MET A 91 22.36 5.44 18.46
CA MET A 91 21.60 4.22 18.19
C MET A 91 21.17 4.13 16.72
N LEU A 92 20.80 5.26 16.09
CA LEU A 92 20.57 5.32 14.65
C LEU A 92 21.83 4.93 13.86
N GLN A 93 22.99 5.52 14.16
CA GLN A 93 24.24 5.21 13.47
C GLN A 93 24.61 3.73 13.61
N PHE A 94 24.48 3.17 14.83
CA PHE A 94 24.71 1.75 15.04
C PHE A 94 23.77 0.88 14.19
N THR A 95 22.49 1.24 14.15
CA THR A 95 21.46 0.54 13.38
C THR A 95 21.78 0.51 11.89
N THR A 96 22.14 1.66 11.31
CA THR A 96 22.44 1.77 9.88
C THR A 96 23.76 1.09 9.50
N ASP A 97 24.79 1.18 10.34
CA ASP A 97 26.04 0.44 10.15
C ASP A 97 25.81 -1.07 10.20
N LYS A 98 25.03 -1.54 11.18
CA LYS A 98 24.69 -2.95 11.31
C LYS A 98 23.85 -3.44 10.13
N ALA A 99 22.80 -2.71 9.76
CA ALA A 99 21.96 -3.03 8.61
C ALA A 99 22.79 -3.12 7.32
N LYS A 100 23.69 -2.16 7.09
CA LYS A 100 24.62 -2.17 5.95
C LYS A 100 25.50 -3.43 5.94
N SER A 101 26.01 -3.86 7.10
CA SER A 101 26.80 -5.10 7.20
C SER A 101 26.01 -6.37 6.84
N LEU A 102 24.67 -6.32 6.96
CA LEU A 102 23.74 -7.40 6.62
C LEU A 102 23.11 -7.25 5.22
N ASN A 103 23.54 -6.26 4.43
CA ASN A 103 22.92 -5.88 3.16
C ASN A 103 21.41 -5.60 3.32
N MET A 104 21.07 -4.82 4.35
CA MET A 104 19.74 -4.31 4.62
C MET A 104 19.71 -2.78 4.51
N GLY A 105 18.57 -2.22 4.14
CA GLY A 105 18.34 -0.78 4.16
C GLY A 105 17.64 -0.29 5.43
N VAL A 106 17.75 1.02 5.70
CA VAL A 106 17.08 1.69 6.82
C VAL A 106 16.39 2.94 6.29
N ASP A 107 15.09 3.01 6.49
CA ASP A 107 14.30 4.24 6.37
C ASP A 107 13.90 4.71 7.78
N MET A 108 13.42 5.95 7.92
CA MET A 108 12.90 6.44 9.21
C MET A 108 11.82 7.50 9.05
N ALA A 109 10.87 7.51 9.98
CA ALA A 109 9.91 8.60 10.10
C ALA A 109 10.60 9.93 10.45
N VAL A 110 10.13 11.04 9.87
CA VAL A 110 10.57 12.41 10.24
C VAL A 110 9.66 12.96 11.31
N GLY A 111 9.72 12.34 12.48
CA GLY A 111 8.90 12.62 13.64
C GLY A 111 8.80 11.38 14.53
N THR A 112 7.89 11.41 15.49
CA THR A 112 7.54 10.24 16.32
C THR A 112 6.03 10.06 16.27
N GLY A 113 5.52 8.83 16.22
CA GLY A 113 4.10 8.61 15.97
C GLY A 113 3.62 9.39 14.74
N TRP A 114 2.40 9.94 14.79
CA TRP A 114 1.80 10.70 13.68
C TRP A 114 0.66 11.63 14.14
N PRO A 115 0.26 12.64 13.35
CA PRO A 115 0.98 13.17 12.19
C PRO A 115 2.27 13.88 12.59
N ILE A 116 3.08 14.28 11.60
CA ILE A 116 4.31 15.04 11.80
C ILE A 116 4.11 16.24 12.73
N GLY A 117 4.98 16.33 13.73
CA GLY A 117 4.96 17.34 14.77
C GLY A 117 5.96 17.02 15.87
N GLY A 118 5.95 17.83 16.93
CA GLY A 118 6.85 17.63 18.06
C GLY A 118 7.08 18.91 18.87
N PRO A 119 7.96 18.87 19.88
CA PRO A 119 8.21 20.01 20.76
C PRO A 119 8.81 21.22 20.01
N GLN A 120 9.42 21.00 18.84
CA GLN A 120 9.94 22.04 17.96
C GLN A 120 8.86 22.83 17.21
N VAL A 121 7.62 22.34 17.17
CA VAL A 121 6.50 23.09 16.56
C VAL A 121 6.06 24.19 17.51
N SER A 122 6.44 25.42 17.18
CA SER A 122 6.06 26.63 17.91
C SER A 122 4.55 26.89 17.82
N GLU A 123 4.01 27.77 18.67
CA GLU A 123 2.60 28.20 18.57
C GLU A 123 2.27 28.76 17.17
N GLU A 124 3.23 29.43 16.52
CA GLU A 124 3.08 30.00 15.17
C GLU A 124 2.96 28.93 14.08
N ASP A 125 3.68 27.81 14.25
CA ASP A 125 3.80 26.72 13.26
C ASP A 125 2.75 25.60 13.45
N VAL A 126 1.90 25.68 14.49
CA VAL A 126 0.82 24.71 14.74
C VAL A 126 -0.17 24.72 13.58
N ALA A 127 -0.66 23.53 13.19
CA ALA A 127 -1.75 23.35 12.24
C ALA A 127 -2.92 24.33 12.47
N THR A 128 -3.36 24.94 11.39
CA THR A 128 -4.24 26.11 11.43
C THR A 128 -5.65 25.75 10.93
N LYS A 129 -6.67 26.36 11.52
CA LYS A 129 -8.08 26.19 11.18
C LYS A 129 -8.81 27.52 11.01
N MET A 130 -9.82 27.53 10.16
CA MET A 130 -10.72 28.65 9.96
C MET A 130 -11.80 28.64 11.05
N ILE A 131 -11.89 29.72 11.83
CA ILE A 131 -13.00 29.94 12.77
C ILE A 131 -13.88 31.05 12.21
N VAL A 132 -15.19 30.84 12.16
CA VAL A 132 -16.13 31.86 11.72
C VAL A 132 -17.08 32.21 12.85
N GLN A 133 -17.18 33.50 13.17
CA GLN A 133 -18.18 34.05 14.07
C GLN A 133 -19.16 34.91 13.30
N THR A 134 -20.43 34.83 13.68
CA THR A 134 -21.49 35.60 13.04
C THR A 134 -22.06 36.63 14.00
N TYR A 135 -22.39 37.80 13.44
CA TYR A 135 -23.06 38.90 14.14
C TYR A 135 -24.18 39.44 13.25
N THR A 136 -25.10 40.20 13.83
CA THR A 136 -26.16 40.86 13.06
C THR A 136 -26.24 42.34 13.38
N ILE A 137 -26.55 43.16 12.38
CA ILE A 137 -26.81 44.59 12.54
C ILE A 137 -27.92 45.02 11.58
N SER A 138 -28.85 45.83 12.07
CA SER A 138 -29.92 46.42 11.28
C SER A 138 -29.67 47.90 10.99
N SER A 139 -30.27 48.43 9.93
CA SER A 139 -30.22 49.87 9.67
C SER A 139 -30.73 50.68 10.87
N GLY A 140 -30.02 51.76 11.20
CA GLY A 140 -30.28 52.60 12.37
C GLY A 140 -29.67 52.09 13.68
N GLU A 141 -29.16 50.85 13.74
CA GLU A 141 -28.48 50.33 14.93
C GLU A 141 -27.00 50.74 14.96
N LYS A 142 -26.45 50.90 16.16
CA LYS A 142 -25.00 51.05 16.38
C LYS A 142 -24.43 49.71 16.82
N PHE A 143 -23.43 49.20 16.09
CA PHE A 143 -22.69 48.01 16.53
C PHE A 143 -21.94 48.32 17.83
N SER A 144 -22.35 47.69 18.92
CA SER A 144 -21.80 47.92 20.27
C SER A 144 -20.79 46.86 20.69
N GLU A 145 -20.76 45.72 20.01
CA GLU A 145 -19.83 44.63 20.27
C GLU A 145 -18.47 44.87 19.60
N LYS A 146 -17.46 44.13 20.05
CA LYS A 146 -16.15 44.05 19.40
C LYS A 146 -16.04 42.74 18.64
N ILE A 147 -15.58 42.80 17.39
CA ILE A 147 -15.29 41.63 16.57
C ILE A 147 -13.90 41.10 16.97
N VAL A 148 -13.90 40.32 18.05
CA VAL A 148 -12.74 39.61 18.59
C VAL A 148 -13.11 38.15 18.83
N LEU A 149 -12.12 37.26 18.78
CA LEU A 149 -12.37 35.82 18.91
C LEU A 149 -12.98 35.49 20.28
N ASN A 150 -14.20 34.97 20.29
CA ASN A 150 -14.85 34.49 21.52
C ASN A 150 -14.70 32.97 21.68
N ASP A 151 -13.46 32.49 21.81
CA ASP A 151 -13.14 31.08 22.07
C ASP A 151 -12.33 30.97 23.37
N GLY A 152 -12.86 30.24 24.36
CA GLY A 152 -12.25 30.14 25.68
C GLY A 152 -10.82 29.58 25.71
N LYS A 153 -10.45 28.76 24.72
CA LYS A 153 -9.11 28.15 24.62
C LYS A 153 -8.17 28.98 23.76
N LEU A 154 -8.69 29.59 22.69
CA LEU A 154 -7.88 30.20 21.65
C LEU A 154 -7.73 31.73 21.79
N LYS A 155 -8.69 32.43 22.42
CA LYS A 155 -8.76 33.90 22.44
C LYS A 155 -7.51 34.62 22.99
N ASN A 156 -6.71 33.95 23.82
CA ASN A 156 -5.51 34.51 24.43
C ASN A 156 -4.22 34.16 23.67
N LEU A 157 -4.30 33.35 22.60
CA LEU A 157 -3.14 33.02 21.79
C LEU A 157 -2.77 34.22 20.91
N LYS A 158 -1.47 34.57 20.87
CA LYS A 158 -0.98 35.72 20.11
C LYS A 158 -1.08 35.49 18.60
N THR A 159 -1.20 34.23 18.19
CA THR A 159 -1.32 33.83 16.79
C THR A 159 -2.71 34.04 16.20
N ILE A 160 -3.73 34.32 17.03
CA ILE A 160 -5.08 34.59 16.52
C ILE A 160 -5.11 35.93 15.81
N LYS A 161 -5.57 35.91 14.57
CA LYS A 161 -5.75 37.11 13.75
C LYS A 161 -7.13 37.11 13.14
N LEU A 162 -7.73 38.30 13.09
CA LEU A 162 -8.93 38.55 12.29
C LEU A 162 -8.48 38.68 10.82
N ASP A 163 -8.95 37.79 9.96
CA ASP A 163 -8.47 37.64 8.59
C ASP A 163 -9.46 38.26 7.58
N ILE A 164 -10.75 37.91 7.69
CA ILE A 164 -11.81 38.39 6.80
C ILE A 164 -12.99 38.88 7.63
N VAL A 165 -13.54 40.05 7.29
CA VAL A 165 -14.86 40.47 7.76
C VAL A 165 -15.69 40.87 6.56
N THR A 166 -16.86 40.24 6.45
CA THR A 166 -17.78 40.48 5.35
C THR A 166 -19.21 40.48 5.89
N ALA A 167 -20.05 41.38 5.39
CA ALA A 167 -21.47 41.41 5.73
C ALA A 167 -22.33 41.07 4.51
N TYR A 168 -23.44 40.39 4.73
CA TYR A 168 -24.46 40.08 3.72
C TYR A 168 -25.82 40.61 4.14
N ASN A 169 -26.57 41.19 3.21
CA ASN A 169 -27.97 41.47 3.44
C ASN A 169 -28.86 40.27 3.11
N GLU A 170 -30.17 40.44 3.25
CA GLU A 170 -31.19 39.43 2.97
C GLU A 170 -31.28 39.04 1.48
N LYS A 171 -30.64 39.80 0.58
CA LYS A 171 -30.54 39.53 -0.86
C LYS A 171 -29.20 38.94 -1.27
N ASP A 172 -28.36 38.54 -0.30
CA ASP A 172 -27.00 38.04 -0.50
C ASP A 172 -26.01 39.04 -1.13
N GLU A 173 -26.32 40.33 -1.09
CA GLU A 173 -25.36 41.37 -1.47
C GLU A 173 -24.27 41.47 -0.39
N ALA A 174 -23.01 41.36 -0.78
CA ALA A 174 -21.87 41.30 0.12
C ALA A 174 -21.12 42.64 0.20
N VAL A 175 -20.68 43.03 1.39
CA VAL A 175 -19.75 44.14 1.63
C VAL A 175 -18.58 43.64 2.47
N VAL A 176 -17.35 43.80 1.97
CA VAL A 176 -16.12 43.50 2.72
C VAL A 176 -15.83 44.65 3.68
N LEU A 177 -15.61 44.35 4.96
CA LEU A 177 -15.52 45.32 6.06
C LEU A 177 -14.15 45.35 6.74
N ASN A 178 -13.15 44.63 6.22
CA ASN A 178 -11.82 44.57 6.83
C ASN A 178 -11.20 45.94 7.13
N ASP A 179 -11.37 46.93 6.25
CA ASP A 179 -10.86 48.29 6.41
C ASP A 179 -11.71 49.16 7.38
N LYS A 180 -12.87 48.64 7.80
CA LYS A 180 -13.78 49.27 8.77
C LYS A 180 -13.60 48.73 10.18
N ILE A 181 -12.74 47.74 10.38
CA ILE A 181 -12.40 47.20 11.69
C ILE A 181 -11.17 47.92 12.24
N THR A 182 -11.30 48.47 13.43
CA THR A 182 -10.16 49.03 14.18
C THR A 182 -9.36 47.92 14.86
N ASN A 183 -8.12 48.21 15.27
CA ASN A 183 -7.23 47.23 15.92
C ASN A 183 -7.81 46.61 17.20
N ASP A 184 -8.74 47.28 17.88
CA ASP A 184 -9.38 46.78 19.10
C ASP A 184 -10.65 45.95 18.84
N GLY A 185 -10.97 45.69 17.56
CA GLY A 185 -12.14 44.95 17.10
C GLY A 185 -13.41 45.79 16.91
N SER A 186 -13.38 47.10 17.15
CA SER A 186 -14.57 47.94 16.95
C SER A 186 -14.87 48.13 15.46
N LEU A 187 -16.14 47.98 15.08
CA LEU A 187 -16.64 48.17 13.71
C LEU A 187 -17.09 49.61 13.46
N ASN A 188 -16.49 50.27 12.46
CA ASN A 188 -16.89 51.60 11.98
C ASN A 188 -17.66 51.50 10.65
N TRP A 189 -18.82 50.84 10.70
CA TRP A 189 -19.73 50.71 9.57
C TRP A 189 -21.16 50.47 10.07
N LYS A 190 -22.14 50.94 9.29
CA LYS A 190 -23.57 50.66 9.50
C LYS A 190 -24.25 50.47 8.15
N PRO A 191 -25.25 49.59 8.05
CA PRO A 191 -26.02 49.44 6.82
C PRO A 191 -26.99 50.60 6.63
N ASP A 192 -27.20 51.02 5.38
CA ASP A 192 -28.17 52.06 5.04
C ASP A 192 -29.62 51.55 5.13
N SER A 193 -29.85 50.27 4.85
CA SER A 193 -31.17 49.63 4.89
C SER A 193 -31.09 48.14 5.22
N GLY A 194 -32.21 47.58 5.69
CA GLY A 194 -32.39 46.16 5.95
C GLY A 194 -31.57 45.61 7.12
N LYS A 195 -31.58 44.28 7.25
CA LYS A 195 -30.79 43.51 8.22
C LYS A 195 -29.59 42.87 7.54
N TRP A 196 -28.44 42.92 8.19
CA TRP A 196 -27.19 42.37 7.70
C TRP A 196 -26.63 41.34 8.67
N THR A 197 -26.07 40.26 8.13
CA THR A 197 -25.29 39.27 8.87
C THR A 197 -23.81 39.46 8.57
N ILE A 198 -23.01 39.73 9.59
CA ILE A 198 -21.56 39.87 9.52
C ILE A 198 -20.93 38.52 9.79
N TYR A 199 -20.01 38.08 8.93
CA TYR A 199 -19.17 36.92 9.10
C TYR A 199 -17.73 37.39 9.35
N ALA A 200 -17.18 37.06 10.51
CA ALA A 200 -15.80 37.34 10.89
C ALA A 200 -15.01 36.03 10.91
N VAL A 201 -13.99 35.94 10.04
CA VAL A 201 -13.09 34.81 9.91
C VAL A 201 -11.83 35.08 10.72
N PHE A 202 -11.49 34.16 11.61
CA PHE A 202 -10.27 34.18 12.40
C PHE A 202 -9.36 33.02 12.03
N THR A 203 -8.06 33.30 12.00
CA THR A 203 -7.00 32.29 11.90
C THR A 203 -6.83 31.61 13.27
N GLY A 204 -7.42 30.44 13.45
CA GLY A 204 -7.34 29.64 14.67
C GLY A 204 -6.28 28.55 14.61
N LYS A 205 -5.85 28.02 15.76
CA LYS A 205 -4.98 26.84 15.84
C LYS A 205 -5.80 25.59 16.17
N THR A 206 -5.45 24.44 15.58
CA THR A 206 -6.10 23.15 15.92
C THR A 206 -5.71 22.70 17.32
N LEU A 207 -4.49 23.07 17.77
CA LEU A 207 -3.84 22.61 18.99
C LEU A 207 -3.74 21.07 19.08
N GLN A 208 -3.86 20.39 17.93
CA GLN A 208 -3.67 18.95 17.85
C GLN A 208 -2.26 18.60 18.32
N LYS A 209 -2.17 17.58 19.17
CA LYS A 209 -0.90 16.99 19.57
C LYS A 209 -0.60 15.78 18.69
N VAL A 210 0.68 15.53 18.49
CA VAL A 210 1.19 14.29 17.89
C VAL A 210 0.61 13.11 18.67
N LYS A 211 0.05 12.13 17.97
CA LYS A 211 -0.44 10.91 18.59
C LYS A 211 0.72 9.96 18.81
N ARG A 212 0.65 9.19 19.90
CA ARG A 212 1.58 8.07 20.14
C ARG A 212 3.06 8.50 20.19
N ALA A 213 3.31 9.75 20.53
CA ALA A 213 4.66 10.31 20.54
C ALA A 213 5.61 9.49 21.42
N ALA A 214 6.84 9.35 20.96
CA ALA A 214 7.94 8.84 21.77
C ALA A 214 8.49 9.96 22.67
N PRO A 215 9.27 9.62 23.72
CA PRO A 215 10.01 10.60 24.50
C PRO A 215 10.81 11.57 23.63
N GLY A 216 10.64 12.87 23.85
CA GLY A 216 11.27 13.93 23.07
C GLY A 216 10.54 14.29 21.77
N GLY A 217 9.46 13.58 21.44
CA GLY A 217 8.59 13.83 20.28
C GLY A 217 7.23 14.43 20.64
N GLU A 218 6.95 14.68 21.92
CA GLU A 218 5.68 15.23 22.38
C GLU A 218 5.53 16.70 21.99
N GLY A 219 4.47 17.03 21.25
CA GLY A 219 4.22 18.43 20.89
C GLY A 219 3.08 18.60 19.90
N PHE A 220 2.99 19.79 19.31
CA PHE A 220 1.91 20.12 18.39
C PHE A 220 2.16 19.56 17.00
N THR A 221 1.07 19.28 16.28
CA THR A 221 1.09 18.91 14.87
C THR A 221 1.37 20.14 14.00
N LEU A 222 2.20 19.94 12.97
CA LEU A 222 2.68 20.95 12.03
C LEU A 222 1.58 21.49 11.11
N ASP A 223 1.61 22.78 10.77
CA ASP A 223 0.84 23.37 9.67
C ASP A 223 1.42 23.02 8.30
N HIS A 224 0.83 22.00 7.66
CA HIS A 224 1.27 21.50 6.35
C HIS A 224 0.95 22.46 5.20
N PHE A 225 0.14 23.51 5.43
CA PHE A 225 -0.16 24.53 4.43
C PHE A 225 0.85 25.67 4.45
N SER A 226 1.69 25.78 5.49
CA SER A 226 2.63 26.89 5.66
C SER A 226 4.05 26.50 5.27
N PRO A 227 4.68 27.19 4.30
CA PRO A 227 6.04 26.86 3.90
C PRO A 227 7.05 27.22 5.00
N VAL A 228 6.76 28.27 5.77
CA VAL A 228 7.59 28.69 6.91
C VAL A 228 7.57 27.64 8.01
N ALA A 229 6.39 27.07 8.30
CA ALA A 229 6.24 26.03 9.31
C ALA A 229 7.05 24.78 8.94
N THR A 230 6.93 24.29 7.69
CA THR A 230 7.72 23.16 7.19
C THR A 230 9.23 23.39 7.34
N VAL A 231 9.73 24.56 6.91
CA VAL A 231 11.15 24.90 7.05
C VAL A 231 11.59 24.98 8.51
N ASN A 232 10.78 25.60 9.37
CA ASN A 232 11.08 25.71 10.81
C ASN A 232 11.15 24.33 11.49
N TYR A 233 10.21 23.45 11.16
CA TYR A 233 10.17 22.08 11.67
C TYR A 233 11.45 21.30 11.33
N LEU A 234 11.90 21.40 10.07
CA LEU A 234 13.05 20.66 9.57
C LEU A 234 14.39 21.13 10.18
N LYS A 235 14.48 22.33 10.76
CA LYS A 235 15.68 22.82 11.46
C LYS A 235 16.12 21.90 12.61
N ALA A 236 15.18 21.25 13.28
CA ALA A 236 15.51 20.29 14.35
C ALA A 236 16.30 19.10 13.78
N PHE A 237 15.93 18.64 12.58
CA PHE A 237 16.63 17.57 11.88
C PHE A 237 17.94 18.07 11.28
N ASP A 238 17.99 19.29 10.74
CA ASP A 238 19.26 19.88 10.29
C ASP A 238 20.31 19.93 11.40
N LYS A 239 19.87 20.26 12.63
CA LYS A 239 20.74 20.27 13.80
C LYS A 239 21.25 18.87 14.17
N ALA A 240 20.38 17.85 14.12
CA ALA A 240 20.74 16.48 14.49
C ALA A 240 21.58 15.77 13.42
N PHE A 241 21.23 15.96 12.15
CA PHE A 241 21.84 15.29 11.01
C PHE A 241 23.07 16.04 10.45
N GLY A 242 23.12 17.37 10.60
CA GLY A 242 24.11 18.20 9.93
C GLY A 242 24.07 17.96 8.42
N ASN A 243 25.21 17.58 7.84
CA ASN A 243 25.36 17.22 6.42
C ASN A 243 25.38 15.69 6.17
N SER A 244 25.17 14.88 7.21
CA SER A 244 25.11 13.42 7.10
C SER A 244 23.67 12.94 6.99
N ASN A 245 23.42 11.81 6.32
CA ASN A 245 22.16 11.08 6.45
C ASN A 245 22.25 9.91 7.44
N TYR A 246 23.40 9.70 8.08
CA TYR A 246 23.64 8.58 9.00
C TYR A 246 23.32 7.21 8.37
N GLY A 247 23.39 7.08 7.03
CA GLY A 247 23.04 5.84 6.33
C GLY A 247 21.55 5.61 6.11
N VAL A 248 20.69 6.57 6.47
CA VAL A 248 19.24 6.54 6.19
C VAL A 248 19.01 6.68 4.69
N ARG A 249 18.34 5.71 4.09
CA ARG A 249 18.04 5.67 2.65
C ARG A 249 16.87 6.59 2.31
N SER A 250 15.77 6.54 3.07
CA SER A 250 14.59 7.38 2.86
C SER A 250 14.06 7.96 4.17
N PHE A 251 13.58 9.19 4.10
CA PHE A 251 12.83 9.85 5.14
C PHE A 251 11.32 9.69 4.86
N PHE A 252 10.59 9.22 5.87
CA PHE A 252 9.19 8.82 5.75
C PHE A 252 8.24 9.84 6.40
N ASN A 253 7.14 10.15 5.69
CA ASN A 253 5.95 10.78 6.26
C ASN A 253 4.74 9.84 6.17
N ASP A 254 4.11 9.62 7.32
CA ASP A 254 2.91 8.80 7.50
C ASP A 254 1.65 9.49 6.95
N SER A 255 0.54 8.77 6.93
CA SER A 255 -0.74 9.24 6.38
C SER A 255 -1.21 10.54 7.04
N TYR A 256 -1.94 11.35 6.26
CA TYR A 256 -2.39 12.65 6.74
C TYR A 256 -3.58 12.50 7.69
N GLU A 257 -3.32 12.71 8.99
CA GLU A 257 -4.32 12.75 10.05
C GLU A 257 -4.36 14.08 10.82
N VAL A 258 -4.18 15.20 10.11
CA VAL A 258 -4.20 16.56 10.69
C VAL A 258 -5.65 17.06 10.77
N TYR A 259 -6.29 16.83 11.91
CA TYR A 259 -7.71 17.03 12.08
C TYR A 259 -8.10 18.51 12.20
N ASN A 260 -9.19 18.86 11.49
CA ASN A 260 -9.76 20.21 11.42
C ASN A 260 -8.80 21.27 10.86
N ALA A 261 -7.68 20.87 10.24
CA ALA A 261 -6.79 21.81 9.57
C ALA A 261 -7.32 22.13 8.18
N ASP A 262 -7.81 23.36 8.02
CA ASP A 262 -8.52 23.82 6.83
C ASP A 262 -8.20 25.30 6.50
N TRP A 263 -7.15 25.87 7.09
CA TRP A 263 -6.73 27.25 6.84
C TRP A 263 -5.25 27.43 7.12
N THR A 264 -4.68 28.56 6.73
CA THR A 264 -3.33 29.00 7.12
C THR A 264 -3.26 30.53 7.09
N PRO A 265 -2.36 31.21 7.84
CA PRO A 265 -2.39 32.68 7.94
C PRO A 265 -2.34 33.42 6.60
N ASP A 266 -1.70 32.87 5.57
CA ASP A 266 -1.59 33.49 4.25
C ASP A 266 -2.61 32.96 3.22
N PHE A 267 -3.59 32.16 3.66
CA PHE A 267 -4.52 31.45 2.78
C PHE A 267 -5.26 32.40 1.84
N LYS A 268 -5.77 33.54 2.35
CA LYS A 268 -6.49 34.54 1.56
C LYS A 268 -5.66 35.07 0.38
N ASN A 269 -4.38 35.36 0.62
CA ASN A 269 -3.50 35.91 -0.41
C ASN A 269 -3.14 34.83 -1.44
N GLU A 270 -2.81 33.63 -0.97
CA GLU A 270 -2.53 32.49 -1.85
C GLU A 270 -3.75 32.11 -2.68
N PHE A 271 -4.96 32.13 -2.10
CA PHE A 271 -6.21 31.94 -2.84
C PHE A 271 -6.35 32.96 -3.96
N LYS A 272 -6.23 34.25 -3.66
CA LYS A 272 -6.37 35.31 -4.66
C LYS A 272 -5.34 35.19 -5.78
N LYS A 273 -4.09 34.88 -5.43
CA LYS A 273 -2.99 34.66 -6.37
C LYS A 273 -3.25 33.47 -7.30
N ARG A 274 -3.80 32.38 -6.78
CA ARG A 274 -3.96 31.11 -7.51
C ARG A 274 -5.28 31.00 -8.27
N ARG A 275 -6.35 31.59 -7.74
CA ARG A 275 -7.72 31.51 -8.29
C ARG A 275 -8.12 32.76 -9.06
N GLY A 276 -7.43 33.89 -8.86
CA GLY A 276 -7.64 35.13 -9.62
C GLY A 276 -8.67 36.09 -9.04
N TYR A 277 -9.30 35.78 -7.90
CA TYR A 277 -10.30 36.65 -7.26
C TYR A 277 -10.22 36.63 -5.73
N ASP A 278 -10.80 37.63 -5.07
CA ASP A 278 -10.84 37.73 -3.61
C ASP A 278 -11.90 36.79 -3.02
N LEU A 279 -11.52 35.95 -2.06
CA LEU A 279 -12.43 35.04 -1.35
C LEU A 279 -13.34 35.77 -0.34
N SER A 280 -12.96 36.97 0.10
CA SER A 280 -13.62 37.69 1.19
C SER A 280 -15.15 37.90 1.00
N PRO A 281 -15.67 38.18 -0.20
CA PRO A 281 -17.11 38.29 -0.44
C PRO A 281 -17.87 36.96 -0.42
N TYR A 282 -17.19 35.81 -0.32
CA TYR A 282 -17.78 34.49 -0.52
C TYR A 282 -17.77 33.59 0.72
N ILE A 283 -17.43 34.12 1.89
CA ILE A 283 -17.35 33.36 3.14
C ILE A 283 -18.64 32.62 3.50
N LYS A 284 -19.81 33.24 3.28
CA LYS A 284 -21.11 32.58 3.51
C LYS A 284 -21.23 31.27 2.71
N TYR A 285 -20.82 31.29 1.45
CA TYR A 285 -20.88 30.12 0.56
C TYR A 285 -19.87 29.03 0.94
N LEU A 286 -18.71 29.42 1.49
CA LEU A 286 -17.71 28.45 1.93
C LEU A 286 -18.18 27.64 3.15
N ILE A 287 -18.91 28.26 4.08
CA ILE A 287 -19.33 27.59 5.33
C ILE A 287 -20.71 26.92 5.25
N ASN A 288 -21.58 27.37 4.35
CA ASN A 288 -22.89 26.77 4.14
C ASN A 288 -22.80 25.49 3.31
N ASN A 289 -23.84 24.65 3.39
CA ASN A 289 -23.96 23.43 2.57
C ASN A 289 -25.09 23.53 1.53
N ASP A 290 -25.52 24.76 1.23
CA ASP A 290 -26.64 25.01 0.33
C ASP A 290 -26.30 24.60 -1.11
N GLU A 291 -27.23 23.92 -1.76
CA GLU A 291 -27.10 23.49 -3.16
C GLU A 291 -27.33 24.68 -4.11
N ASN A 292 -26.31 25.54 -4.22
CA ASN A 292 -26.27 26.62 -5.20
C ASN A 292 -24.93 26.63 -5.95
N VAL A 293 -24.96 27.17 -7.18
CA VAL A 293 -23.82 27.12 -8.10
C VAL A 293 -22.59 27.87 -7.57
N VAL A 294 -22.79 28.97 -6.83
CA VAL A 294 -21.69 29.77 -6.27
C VAL A 294 -20.98 28.99 -5.17
N THR A 295 -21.72 28.33 -4.27
CA THR A 295 -21.19 27.43 -3.23
C THR A 295 -20.29 26.36 -3.83
N THR A 296 -20.80 25.63 -4.82
CA THR A 296 -20.04 24.56 -5.49
C THR A 296 -18.74 25.08 -6.12
N ARG A 297 -18.80 26.22 -6.82
CA ARG A 297 -17.62 26.81 -7.48
C ARG A 297 -16.58 27.32 -6.51
N VAL A 298 -17.00 28.07 -5.49
CA VAL A 298 -16.10 28.62 -4.46
C VAL A 298 -15.47 27.49 -3.64
N LYS A 299 -16.22 26.44 -3.28
CA LYS A 299 -15.66 25.27 -2.58
C LYS A 299 -14.67 24.50 -3.43
N SER A 300 -14.92 24.41 -4.73
CA SER A 300 -13.97 23.80 -5.67
C SER A 300 -12.62 24.52 -5.66
N ASP A 301 -12.63 25.86 -5.81
CA ASP A 301 -11.43 26.70 -5.77
C ASP A 301 -10.73 26.67 -4.41
N TYR A 302 -11.49 26.63 -3.32
CA TYR A 302 -10.95 26.55 -1.97
C TYR A 302 -10.20 25.23 -1.73
N ARG A 303 -10.79 24.10 -2.11
CA ARG A 303 -10.18 22.77 -1.97
C ARG A 303 -8.97 22.59 -2.88
N GLN A 304 -9.05 23.09 -4.10
CA GLN A 304 -7.89 23.15 -4.99
C GLN A 304 -6.74 23.96 -4.38
N THR A 305 -7.06 25.07 -3.71
CA THR A 305 -6.04 25.88 -3.01
C THR A 305 -5.40 25.11 -1.85
N LEU A 306 -6.19 24.42 -1.01
CA LEU A 306 -5.64 23.55 0.04
C LEU A 306 -4.72 22.46 -0.55
N SER A 307 -5.14 21.81 -1.63
CA SER A 307 -4.36 20.80 -2.33
C SER A 307 -2.99 21.32 -2.77
N GLU A 308 -2.96 22.47 -3.43
CA GLU A 308 -1.72 23.06 -3.93
C GLU A 308 -0.81 23.59 -2.82
N LEU A 309 -1.38 24.05 -1.70
CA LEU A 309 -0.59 24.44 -0.54
C LEU A 309 0.12 23.22 0.08
N ILE A 310 -0.56 22.08 0.25
CA ILE A 310 0.10 20.85 0.73
C ILE A 310 1.20 20.41 -0.25
N LEU A 311 0.90 20.41 -1.55
CA LEU A 311 1.86 20.00 -2.59
C LEU A 311 3.14 20.84 -2.52
N HIS A 312 3.01 22.16 -2.58
CA HIS A 312 4.18 23.05 -2.72
C HIS A 312 4.83 23.44 -1.40
N ASN A 313 4.05 23.58 -0.32
CA ASN A 313 4.59 24.08 0.94
C ASN A 313 5.05 22.95 1.86
N PHE A 314 4.56 21.72 1.66
CA PHE A 314 4.97 20.56 2.44
C PHE A 314 5.66 19.50 1.57
N ALA A 315 4.99 18.88 0.60
CA ALA A 315 5.53 17.72 -0.11
C ALA A 315 6.81 18.05 -0.90
N ASP A 316 6.79 19.10 -1.73
CA ASP A 316 7.96 19.54 -2.49
C ASP A 316 9.11 19.98 -1.57
N ASN A 317 8.81 20.75 -0.52
CA ASN A 317 9.81 21.21 0.45
C ASN A 317 10.44 20.06 1.23
N PHE A 318 9.65 19.07 1.62
CA PHE A 318 10.14 17.90 2.35
C PHE A 318 11.00 17.00 1.46
N THR A 319 10.59 16.78 0.20
CA THR A 319 11.41 16.08 -0.80
C THR A 319 12.75 16.79 -1.04
N ASN A 320 12.72 18.11 -1.25
CA ASN A 320 13.93 18.90 -1.44
C ASN A 320 14.87 18.84 -0.22
N TRP A 321 14.31 18.88 0.99
CA TRP A 321 15.09 18.73 2.21
C TRP A 321 15.73 17.33 2.31
N ALA A 322 14.97 16.26 2.04
CA ALA A 322 15.51 14.89 2.04
C ALA A 322 16.66 14.74 1.03
N HIS A 323 16.50 15.28 -0.18
CA HIS A 323 17.55 15.30 -1.20
C HIS A 323 18.79 16.07 -0.75
N SER A 324 18.62 17.17 -0.01
CA SER A 324 19.75 17.93 0.56
C SER A 324 20.60 17.11 1.55
N LYS A 325 20.04 16.03 2.11
CA LYS A 325 20.75 15.07 2.97
C LYS A 325 21.33 13.88 2.20
N ASN A 326 21.17 13.82 0.88
CA ASN A 326 21.45 12.64 0.04
C ASN A 326 20.58 11.42 0.41
N SER A 327 19.31 11.67 0.77
CA SER A 327 18.31 10.64 1.05
C SER A 327 17.07 10.85 0.18
N LYS A 328 16.26 9.81 0.08
CA LYS A 328 14.96 9.84 -0.62
C LYS A 328 13.85 10.32 0.32
N ASN A 329 12.69 10.62 -0.25
CA ASN A 329 11.44 10.86 0.47
C ASN A 329 10.41 9.76 0.17
N THR A 330 9.85 9.16 1.21
CA THR A 330 8.70 8.24 1.16
C THR A 330 7.50 8.92 1.81
N ASN A 331 6.32 8.88 1.16
CA ASN A 331 5.14 9.57 1.68
C ASN A 331 3.85 8.80 1.45
N GLN A 332 3.03 8.71 2.50
CA GLN A 332 1.62 8.33 2.44
C GLN A 332 0.75 9.59 2.26
N ALA A 333 0.33 9.87 1.03
CA ALA A 333 -0.44 11.08 0.72
C ALA A 333 -1.93 10.99 1.08
N HIS A 334 -2.46 9.78 1.28
CA HIS A 334 -3.86 9.57 1.58
C HIS A 334 -4.24 10.12 2.96
N GLY A 335 -5.54 10.36 3.16
CA GLY A 335 -6.08 11.14 4.28
C GLY A 335 -6.03 12.64 4.07
N SER A 336 -5.19 13.14 3.15
CA SER A 336 -5.06 14.56 2.88
C SER A 336 -6.25 15.11 2.09
N PRO A 337 -6.54 16.43 2.19
CA PRO A 337 -7.52 17.09 1.35
C PRO A 337 -7.01 17.41 -0.07
N GLY A 338 -5.83 16.91 -0.45
CA GLY A 338 -5.17 17.21 -1.72
C GLY A 338 -5.37 16.14 -2.80
N ASN A 339 -5.01 16.49 -4.03
CA ASN A 339 -4.99 15.54 -5.14
C ASN A 339 -3.93 14.47 -4.90
N LEU A 340 -4.37 13.25 -4.59
CA LEU A 340 -3.48 12.15 -4.23
C LEU A 340 -2.46 11.83 -5.33
N LEU A 341 -2.84 11.93 -6.61
CA LEU A 341 -1.92 11.65 -7.72
C LEU A 341 -0.75 12.64 -7.72
N ASP A 342 -1.01 13.92 -7.52
CA ASP A 342 0.01 14.96 -7.51
C ASP A 342 0.91 14.86 -6.28
N LEU A 343 0.32 14.58 -5.11
CA LEU A 343 1.06 14.43 -3.86
C LEU A 343 1.96 13.18 -3.86
N TYR A 344 1.47 12.07 -4.40
CA TYR A 344 2.29 10.87 -4.58
C TYR A 344 3.39 11.10 -5.64
N ALA A 345 3.11 11.84 -6.70
CA ALA A 345 4.11 12.16 -7.71
C ALA A 345 5.24 13.06 -7.20
N ALA A 346 5.01 13.84 -6.14
CA ALA A 346 5.98 14.78 -5.57
C ALA A 346 7.12 14.14 -4.76
N VAL A 347 7.04 12.84 -4.45
CA VAL A 347 8.02 12.14 -3.59
C VAL A 347 8.76 11.03 -4.33
N ASP A 348 9.91 10.55 -3.84
CA ASP A 348 10.68 9.51 -4.55
C ASP A 348 10.02 8.14 -4.52
N ILE A 349 9.35 7.81 -3.41
CA ILE A 349 8.68 6.52 -3.18
C ILE A 349 7.26 6.80 -2.67
N PRO A 350 6.24 6.71 -3.55
CA PRO A 350 4.85 6.82 -3.13
C PRO A 350 4.45 5.59 -2.31
N GLU A 351 3.89 5.79 -1.13
CA GLU A 351 3.45 4.70 -0.26
C GLU A 351 1.93 4.69 -0.07
N SER A 352 1.30 3.55 -0.34
CA SER A 352 -0.11 3.31 -0.01
C SER A 352 -0.26 2.50 1.29
N GLU A 353 -1.47 2.15 1.68
CA GLU A 353 -1.75 1.31 2.86
C GLU A 353 -2.82 0.27 2.52
N THR A 354 -2.75 -0.90 3.14
CA THR A 354 -3.87 -1.86 3.19
C THR A 354 -4.40 -1.98 4.61
N PHE A 355 -5.72 -1.89 4.75
CA PHE A 355 -6.39 -1.90 6.04
C PHE A 355 -7.56 -2.90 6.01
N GLY A 356 -7.54 -3.89 6.90
CA GLY A 356 -8.58 -4.92 7.01
C GLY A 356 -8.30 -6.19 6.18
N SER A 357 -9.33 -7.03 6.02
CA SER A 357 -9.24 -8.30 5.26
C SER A 357 -10.18 -8.34 4.05
N SER A 358 -9.62 -8.69 2.90
CA SER A 358 -10.29 -8.86 1.63
C SER A 358 -11.04 -10.20 1.54
N ILE A 359 -11.89 -10.36 0.51
CA ILE A 359 -12.62 -11.59 0.23
C ILE A 359 -11.99 -12.29 -0.98
N PHE A 360 -11.63 -13.57 -0.81
CA PHE A 360 -11.09 -14.41 -1.88
C PHE A 360 -11.87 -15.72 -1.97
N GLU A 361 -12.08 -16.23 -3.19
CA GLU A 361 -12.79 -17.49 -3.44
C GLU A 361 -11.85 -18.70 -3.36
N ILE A 362 -10.87 -18.68 -2.46
CA ILE A 362 -9.86 -19.74 -2.32
C ILE A 362 -10.36 -20.79 -1.33
N PRO A 363 -10.61 -22.06 -1.76
CA PRO A 363 -11.09 -23.10 -0.87
C PRO A 363 -10.12 -23.36 0.29
N GLY A 364 -10.66 -23.39 1.52
CA GLY A 364 -9.87 -23.60 2.73
C GLY A 364 -9.22 -22.34 3.31
N LEU A 365 -9.27 -21.19 2.62
CA LEU A 365 -8.79 -19.93 3.19
C LEU A 365 -9.70 -19.47 4.33
N ARG A 366 -9.13 -19.33 5.53
CA ARG A 366 -9.87 -18.88 6.71
C ARG A 366 -10.16 -17.37 6.63
N ARG A 367 -11.41 -16.99 6.86
CA ARG A 367 -11.84 -15.60 7.09
C ARG A 367 -13.02 -15.56 8.06
N ASP A 368 -12.71 -15.65 9.36
CA ASP A 368 -13.75 -15.63 10.40
C ASP A 368 -14.20 -14.18 10.67
N THR A 369 -15.51 -13.95 10.55
CA THR A 369 -16.14 -12.64 10.84
C THR A 369 -15.98 -12.17 12.29
N ALA A 370 -15.64 -13.05 13.22
CA ALA A 370 -15.34 -12.71 14.61
C ALA A 370 -13.92 -12.15 14.78
N ASP A 371 -13.05 -12.36 13.79
CA ASP A 371 -11.63 -11.99 13.83
C ASP A 371 -11.27 -10.89 12.82
N ILE A 372 -12.25 -10.21 12.23
CA ILE A 372 -12.02 -9.11 11.27
C ILE A 372 -12.95 -7.94 11.56
N GLN A 373 -12.50 -6.73 11.25
CA GLN A 373 -13.37 -5.56 11.28
C GLN A 373 -14.36 -5.62 10.11
N LYS A 374 -15.62 -5.25 10.37
CA LYS A 374 -16.70 -5.36 9.37
C LYS A 374 -16.83 -4.13 8.46
N SER A 375 -16.33 -2.98 8.90
CA SER A 375 -16.49 -1.70 8.21
C SER A 375 -15.45 -1.44 7.13
N ASP A 376 -14.25 -2.02 7.27
CA ASP A 376 -13.10 -1.67 6.45
C ASP A 376 -12.59 -2.90 5.70
N MET A 377 -12.41 -2.74 4.39
CA MET A 377 -11.87 -3.77 3.50
C MET A 377 -10.89 -3.10 2.54
N PRO A 378 -9.72 -3.70 2.25
CA PRO A 378 -8.77 -3.14 1.30
C PRO A 378 -9.40 -2.93 -0.08
N ASP A 379 -9.22 -1.75 -0.65
CA ASP A 379 -9.74 -1.40 -1.99
C ASP A 379 -8.60 -1.36 -3.02
N PHE A 380 -8.70 -2.22 -4.03
CA PHE A 380 -7.69 -2.32 -5.09
C PHE A 380 -7.48 -0.99 -5.84
N ASN A 381 -8.55 -0.25 -6.13
CA ASN A 381 -8.46 0.99 -6.89
C ASN A 381 -7.90 2.14 -6.05
N MET A 382 -8.08 2.11 -4.73
CA MET A 382 -7.39 3.04 -3.85
C MET A 382 -5.87 2.87 -3.90
N LEU A 383 -5.35 1.63 -3.92
CA LEU A 383 -3.92 1.34 -4.07
C LEU A 383 -3.34 1.89 -5.38
N LYS A 384 -4.17 1.92 -6.43
CA LYS A 384 -3.78 2.41 -7.76
C LYS A 384 -3.41 3.89 -7.77
N PHE A 385 -3.81 4.72 -6.80
CA PHE A 385 -3.39 6.12 -6.76
C PHE A 385 -1.86 6.25 -6.61
N ALA A 386 -1.25 5.49 -5.70
CA ALA A 386 0.19 5.51 -5.49
C ALA A 386 0.95 4.87 -6.66
N SER A 387 0.51 3.71 -7.12
CA SER A 387 1.18 3.00 -8.22
C SER A 387 1.04 3.72 -9.56
N SER A 388 -0.10 4.38 -9.82
CA SER A 388 -0.28 5.20 -11.03
C SER A 388 0.67 6.39 -11.02
N ALA A 389 0.74 7.13 -9.91
CA ALA A 389 1.67 8.25 -9.77
C ALA A 389 3.12 7.82 -9.98
N ALA A 390 3.51 6.65 -9.44
CA ALA A 390 4.83 6.08 -9.67
C ALA A 390 5.08 5.72 -11.14
N ASN A 391 4.14 5.02 -11.79
CA ASN A 391 4.28 4.56 -13.17
C ASN A 391 4.36 5.72 -14.18
N VAL A 392 3.47 6.71 -14.05
CA VAL A 392 3.42 7.85 -15.00
C VAL A 392 4.63 8.77 -14.86
N THR A 393 5.23 8.85 -13.67
CA THR A 393 6.42 9.68 -13.42
C THR A 393 7.74 8.92 -13.49
N GLY A 394 7.71 7.59 -13.68
CA GLY A 394 8.91 6.77 -13.88
C GLY A 394 9.64 6.41 -12.59
N LYS A 395 8.96 6.41 -11.45
CA LYS A 395 9.55 6.01 -10.17
C LYS A 395 9.78 4.49 -10.17
N LYS A 396 10.94 4.07 -9.68
CA LYS A 396 11.33 2.65 -9.64
C LYS A 396 10.54 1.87 -8.58
N LEU A 397 10.31 2.50 -7.43
CA LEU A 397 9.66 1.90 -6.29
C LEU A 397 8.36 2.62 -6.00
N THR A 398 7.34 1.85 -5.63
CA THR A 398 6.16 2.32 -4.93
C THR A 398 5.86 1.31 -3.84
N SER A 399 5.65 1.82 -2.63
CA SER A 399 5.52 0.99 -1.44
C SER A 399 4.10 0.88 -0.92
N ASN A 400 3.92 -0.05 0.01
CA ASN A 400 2.67 -0.20 0.73
C ASN A 400 2.96 -0.62 2.17
N GLU A 401 2.30 0.05 3.10
CA GLU A 401 2.08 -0.46 4.43
C GLU A 401 1.07 -1.63 4.37
N THR A 402 1.55 -2.82 4.64
CA THR A 402 0.85 -4.08 4.35
C THR A 402 0.46 -4.82 5.63
N PHE A 403 -0.77 -5.34 5.65
CA PHE A 403 -1.38 -6.18 6.70
C PHE A 403 -1.90 -5.45 7.95
N THR A 404 -2.11 -4.14 7.87
CA THR A 404 -2.73 -3.36 8.95
C THR A 404 -4.16 -3.86 9.19
N TRP A 405 -4.45 -4.27 10.42
CA TRP A 405 -5.73 -4.85 10.84
C TRP A 405 -6.22 -6.05 10.02
N LEU A 406 -5.32 -6.87 9.46
CA LEU A 406 -5.68 -8.02 8.64
C LEU A 406 -6.64 -8.97 9.38
N THR A 407 -6.30 -9.43 10.58
CA THR A 407 -7.25 -10.10 11.49
C THR A 407 -7.03 -9.66 12.92
N GLU A 408 -7.75 -10.25 13.87
CA GLU A 408 -7.47 -10.10 15.29
C GLU A 408 -6.04 -10.53 15.62
N HIS A 409 -5.44 -9.87 16.61
CA HIS A 409 -4.09 -10.14 17.04
C HIS A 409 -3.90 -11.64 17.27
N PHE A 410 -2.72 -12.15 16.91
CA PHE A 410 -2.33 -13.55 17.16
C PHE A 410 -3.14 -14.63 16.44
N LYS A 411 -4.12 -14.27 15.58
CA LYS A 411 -4.96 -15.21 14.84
C LYS A 411 -4.70 -15.25 13.33
N THR A 412 -3.75 -14.47 12.85
CA THR A 412 -3.35 -14.45 11.43
C THR A 412 -2.39 -15.60 11.12
N SER A 413 -2.69 -16.39 10.10
CA SER A 413 -1.74 -17.35 9.49
C SER A 413 -1.02 -16.73 8.29
N TRP A 414 0.15 -17.27 7.91
CA TRP A 414 0.83 -16.88 6.68
C TRP A 414 0.03 -17.21 5.41
N SER A 415 -0.84 -18.23 5.47
CA SER A 415 -1.76 -18.55 4.38
C SER A 415 -2.82 -17.47 4.15
N GLN A 416 -3.23 -16.74 5.19
CA GLN A 416 -4.12 -15.58 5.08
C GLN A 416 -3.41 -14.34 4.52
N ALA A 417 -2.11 -14.19 4.81
CA ALA A 417 -1.30 -13.05 4.34
C ALA A 417 -1.01 -13.11 2.83
N LYS A 418 -0.83 -14.30 2.25
CA LYS A 418 -0.49 -14.46 0.82
C LYS A 418 -1.46 -13.72 -0.11
N PRO A 419 -2.76 -14.02 -0.17
CA PRO A 419 -3.66 -13.40 -1.15
C PRO A 419 -3.80 -11.87 -0.98
N GLU A 420 -3.61 -11.36 0.24
CA GLU A 420 -3.61 -9.92 0.51
C GLU A 420 -2.39 -9.22 -0.11
N VAL A 421 -1.18 -9.78 0.03
CA VAL A 421 0.01 -9.20 -0.61
C VAL A 421 -0.01 -9.39 -2.13
N GLU A 422 -0.64 -10.45 -2.64
CA GLU A 422 -0.86 -10.63 -4.08
C GLU A 422 -1.75 -9.52 -4.65
N GLN A 423 -2.79 -9.07 -3.92
CA GLN A 423 -3.63 -7.93 -4.33
C GLN A 423 -2.83 -6.62 -4.39
N VAL A 424 -1.91 -6.42 -3.43
CA VAL A 424 -0.97 -5.29 -3.44
C VAL A 424 -0.11 -5.34 -4.70
N PHE A 425 0.49 -6.49 -5.02
CA PHE A 425 1.29 -6.67 -6.24
C PHE A 425 0.51 -6.45 -7.53
N LEU A 426 -0.73 -6.98 -7.62
CA LEU A 426 -1.60 -6.80 -8.78
C LEU A 426 -1.95 -5.33 -9.02
N SER A 427 -1.91 -4.47 -8.00
CA SER A 427 -2.14 -3.03 -8.16
C SER A 427 -0.94 -2.30 -8.80
N GLY A 428 0.19 -2.98 -8.99
CA GLY A 428 1.44 -2.42 -9.49
C GLY A 428 2.43 -2.03 -8.39
N ILE A 429 2.08 -2.25 -7.11
CA ILE A 429 2.99 -2.02 -6.00
C ILE A 429 4.09 -3.08 -5.96
N ASN A 430 5.31 -2.67 -5.63
CA ASN A 430 6.48 -3.53 -5.75
C ASN A 430 7.46 -3.47 -4.56
N HIS A 431 7.12 -2.80 -3.46
CA HIS A 431 7.96 -2.70 -2.26
C HIS A 431 7.13 -2.66 -0.97
N VAL A 432 6.88 -3.82 -0.36
CA VAL A 432 5.99 -3.95 0.81
C VAL A 432 6.71 -3.72 2.13
N PHE A 433 6.03 -3.04 3.05
CA PHE A 433 6.43 -2.82 4.43
C PHE A 433 5.40 -3.46 5.33
N TYR A 434 5.78 -4.47 6.10
CA TYR A 434 4.86 -5.05 7.07
C TYR A 434 4.52 -4.02 8.14
N HIS A 435 3.24 -3.94 8.48
CA HIS A 435 2.72 -3.23 9.65
C HIS A 435 2.40 -4.22 10.78
N GLY A 436 3.35 -4.59 11.61
CA GLY A 436 4.78 -4.30 11.59
C GLY A 436 5.53 -5.12 12.62
N THR A 437 6.79 -4.79 12.86
CA THR A 437 7.63 -5.47 13.86
C THR A 437 7.88 -4.52 15.02
N THR A 438 7.71 -4.99 16.25
CA THR A 438 8.02 -4.17 17.43
C THR A 438 9.42 -4.53 17.94
N TYR A 439 10.24 -3.53 18.25
CA TYR A 439 11.48 -3.77 18.97
C TYR A 439 11.17 -4.30 20.37
N THR A 440 11.90 -5.32 20.80
CA THR A 440 11.79 -6.01 22.08
C THR A 440 13.19 -6.17 22.65
N PRO A 441 13.49 -5.60 23.82
CA PRO A 441 14.74 -5.86 24.54
C PRO A 441 14.94 -7.35 24.83
N ALA A 442 16.19 -7.81 24.85
CA ALA A 442 16.51 -9.24 24.91
C ALA A 442 16.11 -9.93 26.24
N ASP A 443 15.89 -9.17 27.30
CA ASP A 443 15.48 -9.63 28.64
C ASP A 443 13.96 -9.62 28.84
N VAL A 444 13.18 -9.09 27.89
CA VAL A 444 11.72 -9.13 27.93
C VAL A 444 11.24 -10.53 27.54
N SER A 445 10.50 -11.17 28.43
CA SER A 445 9.90 -12.48 28.16
C SER A 445 8.78 -12.40 27.13
N PHE A 446 8.42 -13.54 26.54
CA PHE A 446 7.22 -13.69 25.70
C PHE A 446 6.00 -12.97 26.31
N PRO A 447 5.20 -12.25 25.50
CA PRO A 447 5.24 -12.18 24.03
C PRO A 447 6.20 -11.13 23.46
N GLY A 448 7.11 -10.58 24.27
CA GLY A 448 7.89 -9.42 23.88
C GLY A 448 7.06 -8.14 23.96
N TRP A 449 7.60 -7.05 23.41
CA TRP A 449 6.81 -5.85 23.17
C TRP A 449 6.01 -5.97 21.89
N LEU A 450 4.85 -5.34 21.87
CA LEU A 450 3.88 -5.42 20.78
C LEU A 450 3.28 -4.04 20.53
N PHE A 451 3.02 -3.76 19.27
CA PHE A 451 2.31 -2.57 18.84
C PHE A 451 0.79 -2.78 18.94
N TYR A 452 0.04 -1.73 19.29
CA TYR A 452 -1.38 -1.84 19.64
C TYR A 452 -2.27 -2.32 18.48
N ALA A 453 -1.83 -2.14 17.24
CA ALA A 453 -2.60 -2.48 16.05
C ALA A 453 -2.13 -3.80 15.46
N SER A 454 -3.07 -4.61 15.02
CA SER A 454 -2.78 -5.87 14.32
C SER A 454 -2.15 -5.55 12.95
N THR A 455 -1.22 -6.33 12.39
CA THR A 455 -0.88 -7.73 12.68
C THR A 455 0.51 -7.90 13.30
N ASN A 456 0.67 -8.89 14.18
CA ASN A 456 1.91 -9.11 14.93
C ASN A 456 2.94 -9.94 14.15
N PHE A 457 3.78 -9.27 13.35
CA PHE A 457 4.96 -9.86 12.71
C PHE A 457 6.20 -9.69 13.60
N VAL A 458 6.21 -10.34 14.77
CA VAL A 458 7.33 -10.25 15.73
C VAL A 458 8.11 -11.56 15.82
N PRO A 459 9.43 -11.53 16.13
CA PRO A 459 10.24 -12.73 16.33
C PRO A 459 9.69 -13.73 17.36
N GLU A 460 8.96 -13.23 18.37
CA GLU A 460 8.32 -14.05 19.41
C GLU A 460 7.08 -14.80 18.90
N ASN A 461 6.61 -14.53 17.68
CA ASN A 461 5.49 -15.21 17.09
C ASN A 461 5.85 -16.68 16.82
N SER A 462 5.01 -17.61 17.29
CA SER A 462 5.25 -19.05 17.11
C SER A 462 5.30 -19.50 15.66
N LEU A 463 4.79 -18.70 14.71
CA LEU A 463 4.93 -18.94 13.27
C LEU A 463 6.23 -18.40 12.65
N TRP A 464 7.06 -17.67 13.40
CA TRP A 464 8.30 -17.05 12.91
C TRP A 464 9.25 -18.02 12.21
N PRO A 465 9.48 -19.27 12.69
CA PRO A 465 10.36 -20.21 12.01
C PRO A 465 9.98 -20.50 10.55
N HIS A 466 8.71 -20.30 10.19
CA HIS A 466 8.20 -20.54 8.85
C HIS A 466 7.95 -19.26 8.03
N LEU A 467 8.19 -18.06 8.58
CA LEU A 467 7.97 -16.78 7.90
C LEU A 467 8.80 -16.63 6.61
N LYS A 468 9.98 -17.27 6.57
CA LYS A 468 10.86 -17.26 5.39
C LYS A 468 10.18 -17.80 4.13
N GLY A 469 9.15 -18.64 4.24
CA GLY A 469 8.32 -19.05 3.10
C GLY A 469 7.67 -17.85 2.41
N LEU A 470 6.89 -17.07 3.18
CA LEU A 470 6.24 -15.84 2.70
C LEU A 470 7.25 -14.80 2.22
N ASN A 471 8.33 -14.58 2.98
CA ASN A 471 9.33 -13.57 2.61
C ASN A 471 10.08 -13.94 1.32
N SER A 472 10.35 -15.22 1.07
CA SER A 472 10.98 -15.67 -0.19
C SER A 472 10.03 -15.53 -1.38
N TYR A 473 8.73 -15.76 -1.17
CA TYR A 473 7.70 -15.52 -2.18
C TYR A 473 7.64 -14.04 -2.59
N ILE A 474 7.62 -13.14 -1.60
CA ILE A 474 7.66 -11.70 -1.81
C ILE A 474 8.96 -11.29 -2.50
N GLU A 475 10.12 -11.84 -2.07
CA GLU A 475 11.42 -11.53 -2.66
C GLU A 475 11.44 -11.79 -4.17
N ARG A 476 11.01 -12.99 -4.56
CA ARG A 476 10.96 -13.39 -5.97
C ARG A 476 9.99 -12.54 -6.77
N THR A 477 8.80 -12.28 -6.23
CA THR A 477 7.76 -11.50 -6.91
C THR A 477 8.19 -10.04 -7.11
N GLN A 478 8.67 -9.37 -6.05
CA GLN A 478 9.14 -7.99 -6.14
C GLN A 478 10.39 -7.85 -7.02
N SER A 479 11.28 -8.86 -7.08
CA SER A 479 12.42 -8.82 -8.00
C SER A 479 11.98 -8.64 -9.46
N VAL A 480 10.85 -9.25 -9.84
CA VAL A 480 10.23 -9.12 -11.16
C VAL A 480 9.48 -7.80 -11.28
N LEU A 481 8.69 -7.42 -10.28
CA LEU A 481 7.91 -6.17 -10.31
C LEU A 481 8.76 -4.90 -10.23
N GLN A 482 10.01 -5.00 -9.76
CA GLN A 482 10.99 -3.92 -9.77
C GLN A 482 11.85 -3.89 -11.04
N SER A 483 11.76 -4.92 -11.91
CA SER A 483 12.53 -5.04 -13.15
C SER A 483 11.79 -4.38 -14.31
N GLY A 484 12.43 -3.44 -15.04
CA GLY A 484 11.84 -2.80 -16.23
C GLY A 484 10.91 -1.61 -15.94
N LYS A 485 9.79 -1.48 -16.68
CA LYS A 485 8.74 -0.46 -16.53
C LYS A 485 7.34 -1.10 -16.51
N SER A 486 6.34 -0.39 -16.01
CA SER A 486 4.94 -0.85 -16.08
C SER A 486 4.47 -0.90 -17.54
N ASP A 487 3.71 -1.92 -17.91
CA ASP A 487 3.18 -2.15 -19.27
C ASP A 487 1.64 -2.05 -19.26
N ASN A 488 1.13 -0.88 -18.86
CA ASN A 488 -0.29 -0.54 -18.89
C ASN A 488 -0.63 0.19 -20.20
N GLU A 489 -1.74 -0.16 -20.84
CA GLU A 489 -2.13 0.40 -22.13
C GLU A 489 -3.05 1.63 -22.02
N LEU A 490 -3.73 1.81 -20.89
CA LEU A 490 -4.69 2.91 -20.70
C LEU A 490 -4.20 3.93 -19.66
N LEU A 491 -4.47 5.20 -19.92
CA LEU A 491 -4.54 6.26 -18.91
C LEU A 491 -5.99 6.62 -18.67
N MET A 492 -6.37 6.85 -17.41
CA MET A 492 -7.70 7.36 -17.06
C MET A 492 -7.56 8.63 -16.23
N TYR A 493 -8.20 9.70 -16.69
CA TYR A 493 -8.24 10.96 -15.96
C TYR A 493 -9.04 10.81 -14.65
N TRP A 494 -8.51 11.32 -13.54
CA TRP A 494 -9.20 11.41 -12.27
C TRP A 494 -10.06 12.69 -12.23
N PRO A 495 -11.41 12.62 -12.31
CA PRO A 495 -12.28 13.80 -12.35
C PRO A 495 -12.46 14.44 -10.97
N ILE A 496 -11.36 14.91 -10.38
CA ILE A 496 -11.33 15.42 -9.01
C ILE A 496 -12.28 16.61 -8.78
N TYR A 497 -12.54 17.41 -9.81
CA TYR A 497 -13.42 18.59 -9.69
C TYR A 497 -14.87 18.22 -9.40
N ASP A 498 -15.35 17.05 -9.84
CA ASP A 498 -16.70 16.58 -9.49
C ASP A 498 -16.79 16.29 -7.98
N GLN A 499 -15.69 15.87 -7.35
CA GLN A 499 -15.61 15.72 -5.91
C GLN A 499 -15.50 17.09 -5.22
N TRP A 500 -14.57 17.94 -5.66
CA TRP A 500 -14.34 19.26 -5.06
C TRP A 500 -15.53 20.21 -5.22
N ALA A 501 -16.37 20.01 -6.23
CA ALA A 501 -17.61 20.73 -6.45
C ALA A 501 -18.73 20.40 -5.44
N SER A 502 -18.59 19.34 -4.64
CA SER A 502 -19.59 18.96 -3.64
C SER A 502 -19.90 20.14 -2.69
N PRO A 503 -21.18 20.53 -2.51
CA PRO A 503 -21.54 21.62 -1.62
C PRO A 503 -21.39 21.22 -0.15
N LYS A 504 -21.12 19.95 0.18
CA LYS A 504 -21.06 19.47 1.57
C LYS A 504 -19.64 19.56 2.13
N GLY A 505 -19.52 20.06 3.37
CA GLY A 505 -18.23 20.17 4.08
C GLY A 505 -17.35 21.31 3.55
N LYS A 506 -16.27 21.65 4.27
CA LYS A 506 -15.31 22.67 3.84
C LYS A 506 -14.13 22.01 3.14
N ASP A 507 -13.35 21.25 3.89
CA ASP A 507 -12.33 20.35 3.38
C ASP A 507 -12.95 19.05 2.83
N MET A 508 -12.11 18.20 2.25
CA MET A 508 -12.52 16.90 1.72
C MET A 508 -11.34 15.93 1.69
N ALA A 509 -11.23 15.11 2.75
CA ALA A 509 -10.15 14.15 2.92
C ALA A 509 -10.35 12.88 2.07
N PHE A 510 -9.31 12.45 1.34
CA PHE A 510 -9.31 11.23 0.54
C PHE A 510 -8.63 10.07 1.30
N LYS A 511 -9.40 9.38 2.14
CA LYS A 511 -8.91 8.34 3.06
C LYS A 511 -8.84 6.97 2.40
N VAL A 512 -7.91 6.13 2.86
CA VAL A 512 -7.80 4.71 2.45
C VAL A 512 -8.94 3.85 3.04
N HIS A 513 -9.46 4.26 4.19
CA HIS A 513 -10.65 3.71 4.81
C HIS A 513 -11.88 4.57 4.48
N ASN A 514 -13.08 4.00 4.52
CA ASN A 514 -14.33 4.62 4.06
C ASN A 514 -14.36 5.04 2.57
N VAL A 515 -13.71 4.28 1.68
CA VAL A 515 -13.71 4.56 0.23
C VAL A 515 -15.11 4.54 -0.39
N GLU A 516 -16.08 3.88 0.25
CA GLU A 516 -17.49 3.85 -0.12
C GLU A 516 -18.16 5.22 -0.05
N LYS A 517 -17.54 6.20 0.62
CA LYS A 517 -18.10 7.56 0.76
C LYS A 517 -17.68 8.52 -0.35
N TRP A 518 -16.53 8.30 -0.98
CA TRP A 518 -15.94 9.29 -1.89
C TRP A 518 -15.47 8.70 -3.23
N LEU A 519 -15.00 7.45 -3.25
CA LEU A 519 -14.46 6.83 -4.46
C LEU A 519 -15.47 5.89 -5.13
N GLN A 520 -15.99 4.91 -4.38
CA GLN A 520 -16.87 3.88 -4.96
C GLN A 520 -18.17 4.42 -5.59
N PRO A 521 -18.78 5.51 -5.10
CA PRO A 521 -19.97 6.08 -5.73
C PRO A 521 -19.74 6.78 -7.08
N THR A 522 -18.50 6.84 -7.58
CA THR A 522 -18.16 7.60 -8.79
C THR A 522 -18.26 6.76 -10.06
N PRO A 523 -18.70 7.33 -11.21
CA PRO A 523 -18.63 6.65 -12.51
C PRO A 523 -17.21 6.20 -12.87
N PHE A 524 -16.21 7.02 -12.52
CA PHE A 524 -14.80 6.68 -12.64
C PHE A 524 -14.45 5.34 -11.98
N TYR A 525 -14.91 5.09 -10.74
CA TYR A 525 -14.62 3.84 -10.04
C TYR A 525 -15.27 2.63 -10.72
N ASP A 526 -16.49 2.78 -11.25
CA ASP A 526 -17.16 1.73 -12.00
C ASP A 526 -16.38 1.34 -13.26
N ASP A 527 -15.84 2.32 -13.99
CA ASP A 527 -14.99 2.04 -15.16
C ASP A 527 -13.67 1.35 -14.77
N LEU A 528 -12.98 1.81 -13.72
CA LEU A 528 -11.77 1.13 -13.24
C LEU A 528 -12.03 -0.34 -12.95
N LYS A 529 -13.11 -0.61 -12.20
CA LYS A 529 -13.50 -1.96 -11.81
C LYS A 529 -13.89 -2.80 -13.03
N LYS A 530 -14.70 -2.24 -13.95
CA LYS A 530 -15.14 -2.93 -15.18
C LYS A 530 -13.93 -3.28 -16.05
N LEU A 531 -13.10 -2.29 -16.38
CA LEU A 531 -11.96 -2.44 -17.30
C LEU A 531 -10.90 -3.40 -16.75
N ASN A 532 -10.55 -3.29 -15.47
CA ASN A 532 -9.63 -4.23 -14.83
C ASN A 532 -10.18 -5.67 -14.89
N LYS A 533 -11.45 -5.86 -14.53
CA LYS A 533 -12.10 -7.18 -14.52
C LYS A 533 -12.09 -7.86 -15.90
N ILE A 534 -12.28 -7.10 -16.98
CA ILE A 534 -12.28 -7.66 -18.34
C ILE A 534 -10.87 -7.75 -18.96
N GLY A 535 -9.82 -7.32 -18.25
CA GLY A 535 -8.43 -7.55 -18.64
C GLY A 535 -7.73 -6.38 -19.32
N TYR A 536 -8.23 -5.15 -19.17
CA TYR A 536 -7.46 -3.96 -19.50
C TYR A 536 -6.60 -3.52 -18.31
N SER A 537 -5.37 -3.09 -18.59
CA SER A 537 -4.47 -2.50 -17.60
C SER A 537 -4.38 -0.99 -17.77
N LEU A 538 -4.47 -0.26 -16.67
CA LEU A 538 -4.58 1.20 -16.68
C LEU A 538 -3.74 1.84 -15.58
N ASP A 539 -3.38 3.10 -15.74
CA ASP A 539 -2.99 4.00 -14.64
C ASP A 539 -3.87 5.28 -14.66
N MET A 540 -3.92 5.96 -13.53
CA MET A 540 -4.64 7.22 -13.33
C MET A 540 -3.76 8.43 -13.61
N VAL A 541 -4.35 9.53 -14.07
CA VAL A 541 -3.63 10.79 -14.39
C VAL A 541 -4.41 12.02 -13.91
N SER A 542 -3.69 13.04 -13.41
CA SER A 542 -4.25 14.35 -13.00
C SER A 542 -4.17 15.39 -14.10
N ASP A 543 -4.81 16.55 -13.92
CA ASP A 543 -4.65 17.72 -14.80
C ASP A 543 -3.18 18.12 -14.98
N LYS A 544 -2.43 18.18 -13.88
CA LYS A 544 -1.00 18.54 -13.88
C LYS A 544 -0.20 17.55 -14.74
N MET A 545 -0.44 16.25 -14.55
CA MET A 545 0.23 15.22 -15.33
C MET A 545 -0.19 15.24 -16.81
N ILE A 546 -1.45 15.53 -17.13
CA ILE A 546 -1.88 15.73 -18.53
C ILE A 546 -1.15 16.91 -19.16
N ASN A 547 -1.01 18.03 -18.44
CA ASN A 547 -0.27 19.20 -18.92
C ASN A 547 1.21 18.89 -19.20
N GLU A 548 1.84 18.07 -18.36
CA GLU A 548 3.24 17.64 -18.51
C GLU A 548 3.42 16.57 -19.60
N SER A 549 2.33 15.94 -20.05
CA SER A 549 2.36 14.83 -20.99
C SER A 549 2.70 15.26 -22.41
N LYS A 550 3.33 14.34 -23.14
CA LYS A 550 3.61 14.45 -24.58
C LYS A 550 3.04 13.25 -25.31
N SER A 551 2.76 13.44 -26.60
CA SER A 551 2.48 12.32 -27.49
C SER A 551 3.66 12.09 -28.44
N GLU A 552 4.22 10.89 -28.39
CA GLU A 552 5.29 10.43 -29.28
C GLU A 552 4.93 9.03 -29.79
N ASN A 553 5.09 8.79 -31.10
CA ASN A 553 4.75 7.51 -31.74
C ASN A 553 3.32 7.04 -31.43
N GLN A 554 2.35 7.97 -31.40
CA GLN A 554 0.94 7.72 -31.06
C GLN A 554 0.69 7.17 -29.65
N LYS A 555 1.70 7.24 -28.77
CA LYS A 555 1.58 6.94 -27.34
C LYS A 555 1.64 8.21 -26.52
N ILE A 556 1.11 8.17 -25.31
CA ILE A 556 1.11 9.26 -24.33
C ILE A 556 2.16 8.93 -23.27
N GLN A 557 3.03 9.88 -22.96
CA GLN A 557 4.02 9.74 -21.91
C GLN A 557 4.05 11.00 -21.05
N THR A 558 3.88 10.84 -19.73
CA THR A 558 3.79 11.94 -18.76
C THR A 558 5.16 12.46 -18.33
N ALA A 559 6.14 11.58 -18.16
CA ALA A 559 7.52 11.93 -17.85
C ALA A 559 8.49 11.07 -18.67
N LYS A 560 9.71 11.57 -18.92
CA LYS A 560 10.73 10.88 -19.72
C LYS A 560 10.97 9.42 -19.28
N GLU A 561 11.02 9.21 -17.97
CA GLU A 561 11.20 7.86 -17.41
C GLU A 561 9.89 7.11 -17.15
N GLY A 562 8.75 7.79 -17.26
CA GLY A 562 7.42 7.22 -17.10
C GLY A 562 7.05 6.19 -18.16
N SER A 563 6.03 5.39 -17.85
CA SER A 563 5.42 4.47 -18.81
C SER A 563 4.73 5.21 -19.95
N SER A 564 4.53 4.50 -21.07
CA SER A 564 3.87 5.01 -22.26
C SER A 564 2.54 4.31 -22.49
N TYR A 565 1.50 5.05 -22.83
CA TYR A 565 0.11 4.56 -22.89
C TYR A 565 -0.50 4.76 -24.28
N GLN A 566 -1.46 3.92 -24.66
CA GLN A 566 -2.08 3.95 -25.99
C GLN A 566 -3.27 4.90 -26.05
N VAL A 567 -4.04 5.00 -24.97
CA VAL A 567 -5.31 5.76 -24.93
C VAL A 567 -5.42 6.54 -23.62
N LEU A 568 -5.86 7.80 -23.70
CA LEU A 568 -6.36 8.56 -22.55
C LEU A 568 -7.88 8.51 -22.52
N ILE A 569 -8.44 8.02 -21.41
CA ILE A 569 -9.86 7.95 -21.13
C ILE A 569 -10.23 9.12 -20.21
N ILE A 570 -11.18 9.92 -20.66
CA ILE A 570 -11.86 10.93 -19.87
C ILE A 570 -13.21 10.32 -19.46
N PRO A 571 -13.33 9.89 -18.19
CA PRO A 571 -14.54 9.23 -17.71
C PRO A 571 -15.71 10.22 -17.65
N GLU A 572 -16.90 9.72 -17.33
CA GLU A 572 -18.07 10.56 -17.15
C GLU A 572 -17.79 11.63 -16.09
N LEU A 573 -17.98 12.89 -16.47
CA LEU A 573 -17.73 14.04 -15.60
C LEU A 573 -18.69 15.18 -15.87
N THR A 574 -18.84 16.06 -14.87
CA THR A 574 -19.54 17.33 -15.00
C THR A 574 -18.56 18.46 -15.29
N TYR A 575 -17.47 18.55 -14.51
CA TYR A 575 -16.54 19.67 -14.55
C TYR A 575 -15.20 19.28 -15.18
N LEU A 576 -14.79 20.01 -16.24
CA LEU A 576 -13.47 19.92 -16.84
C LEU A 576 -12.91 21.33 -17.06
N PRO A 577 -11.71 21.66 -16.56
CA PRO A 577 -11.08 22.94 -16.90
C PRO A 577 -10.85 23.04 -18.41
N GLU A 578 -11.11 24.21 -18.96
CA GLU A 578 -10.85 24.54 -20.36
C GLU A 578 -9.36 24.41 -20.72
N THR A 579 -8.47 24.67 -19.76
CA THR A 579 -7.02 24.45 -19.91
C THR A 579 -6.69 22.98 -20.07
N THR A 580 -7.32 22.11 -19.27
CA THR A 580 -7.14 20.65 -19.33
C THR A 580 -7.68 20.09 -20.64
N LEU A 581 -8.86 20.55 -21.09
CA LEU A 581 -9.38 20.17 -22.43
C LEU A 581 -8.40 20.59 -23.54
N ASN A 582 -7.87 21.81 -23.48
CA ASN A 582 -6.89 22.29 -24.45
C ASN A 582 -5.62 21.41 -24.47
N ASP A 583 -5.11 20.98 -23.31
CA ASP A 583 -3.95 20.10 -23.25
C ASP A 583 -4.27 18.69 -23.78
N ILE A 584 -5.46 18.16 -23.51
CA ILE A 584 -5.95 16.91 -24.13
C ILE A 584 -6.01 17.03 -25.66
N LEU A 585 -6.53 18.15 -26.18
CA LEU A 585 -6.58 18.40 -27.63
C LEU A 585 -5.18 18.53 -28.24
N LYS A 586 -4.20 19.10 -27.53
CA LYS A 586 -2.80 19.09 -27.98
C LYS A 586 -2.22 17.68 -28.03
N LEU A 587 -2.55 16.81 -27.07
CA LEU A 587 -2.13 15.40 -27.12
C LEU A 587 -2.72 14.72 -28.36
N ALA A 588 -4.03 14.88 -28.60
CA ALA A 588 -4.71 14.35 -29.78
C ALA A 588 -4.07 14.88 -31.07
N GLN A 589 -3.87 16.21 -31.16
CA GLN A 589 -3.23 16.86 -32.31
C GLN A 589 -1.87 16.23 -32.66
N ASN A 590 -1.12 15.80 -31.63
CA ASN A 590 0.21 15.20 -31.78
C ASN A 590 0.20 13.67 -31.96
N GLY A 591 -0.95 13.02 -31.96
CA GLY A 591 -1.07 11.60 -32.30
C GLY A 591 -1.76 10.72 -31.26
N ALA A 592 -2.11 11.26 -30.10
CA ALA A 592 -2.76 10.47 -29.05
C ALA A 592 -4.19 10.05 -29.43
N SER A 593 -4.61 8.89 -28.93
CA SER A 593 -6.01 8.48 -28.97
C SER A 593 -6.70 8.84 -27.65
N ILE A 594 -7.84 9.52 -27.73
CA ILE A 594 -8.62 9.99 -26.59
C ILE A 594 -10.03 9.38 -26.65
N ILE A 595 -10.54 8.88 -25.53
CA ILE A 595 -11.94 8.49 -25.36
C ILE A 595 -12.58 9.44 -24.36
N PHE A 596 -13.66 10.11 -24.73
CA PHE A 596 -14.56 10.82 -23.82
C PHE A 596 -15.83 9.99 -23.62
N GLN A 597 -16.30 9.84 -22.39
CA GLN A 597 -17.62 9.24 -22.12
C GLN A 597 -18.77 10.22 -22.36
N ASN A 598 -18.55 11.50 -22.08
CA ASN A 598 -19.50 12.57 -22.36
C ASN A 598 -18.79 13.87 -22.73
N GLU A 599 -19.57 14.79 -23.32
CA GLU A 599 -19.18 16.19 -23.42
C GLU A 599 -19.07 16.81 -22.02
N PRO A 600 -17.95 17.49 -21.68
CA PRO A 600 -17.84 18.22 -20.43
C PRO A 600 -18.96 19.24 -20.30
N LYS A 601 -19.74 19.16 -19.21
CA LYS A 601 -20.94 19.98 -19.03
C LYS A 601 -20.59 21.42 -18.65
N ASP A 602 -19.53 21.61 -17.87
CA ASP A 602 -19.17 22.91 -17.31
C ASP A 602 -17.68 23.00 -16.92
N ILE A 603 -17.21 24.21 -16.59
CA ILE A 603 -15.89 24.49 -15.99
C ILE A 603 -15.98 24.54 -14.46
N PRO A 604 -14.95 24.10 -13.71
CA PRO A 604 -14.87 24.29 -12.26
C PRO A 604 -14.41 25.71 -11.87
N GLY A 605 -14.66 26.08 -10.61
CA GLY A 605 -14.21 27.35 -10.03
C GLY A 605 -15.11 28.56 -10.38
N ASN A 606 -14.88 29.69 -9.72
CA ASN A 606 -15.74 30.87 -9.78
C ASN A 606 -15.13 32.05 -10.56
N PHE A 607 -13.86 31.96 -10.95
CA PHE A 607 -13.20 33.01 -11.71
C PHE A 607 -13.65 33.04 -13.18
N GLU A 608 -14.06 34.22 -13.68
CA GLU A 608 -14.43 34.47 -15.09
C GLU A 608 -15.31 33.39 -15.74
N VAL A 609 -16.30 32.89 -14.99
CA VAL A 609 -17.08 31.67 -15.34
C VAL A 609 -17.60 31.69 -16.77
N GLU A 610 -18.29 32.76 -17.20
CA GLU A 610 -18.88 32.83 -18.54
C GLU A 610 -17.82 32.84 -19.65
N LYS A 611 -16.69 33.52 -19.45
CA LYS A 611 -15.59 33.54 -20.41
C LYS A 611 -14.97 32.14 -20.55
N ARG A 612 -14.69 31.47 -19.43
CA ARG A 612 -14.10 30.13 -19.41
C ARG A 612 -15.06 29.06 -19.95
N ARG A 613 -16.36 29.16 -19.64
CA ARG A 613 -17.41 28.33 -20.25
C ARG A 613 -17.46 28.49 -21.77
N ASN A 614 -17.39 29.74 -22.26
CA ASN A 614 -17.35 30.00 -23.70
C ASN A 614 -16.07 29.43 -24.34
N GLN A 615 -14.93 29.50 -23.65
CA GLN A 615 -13.69 28.86 -24.11
C GLN A 615 -13.81 27.33 -24.16
N LEU A 616 -14.35 26.70 -23.12
CA LEU A 616 -14.60 25.25 -23.08
C LEU A 616 -15.47 24.81 -24.27
N LYS A 617 -16.62 25.48 -24.47
CA LYS A 617 -17.51 25.22 -25.61
C LYS A 617 -16.80 25.44 -26.95
N SER A 618 -16.01 26.51 -27.07
CA SER A 618 -15.25 26.80 -28.28
C SER A 618 -14.18 25.75 -28.57
N LEU A 619 -13.56 25.15 -27.55
CA LEU A 619 -12.61 24.05 -27.72
C LEU A 619 -13.33 22.77 -28.13
N TRP A 620 -14.44 22.45 -27.47
CA TRP A 620 -15.23 21.26 -27.79
C TRP A 620 -15.77 21.29 -29.22
N ASN A 621 -16.29 22.44 -29.67
CA ASN A 621 -16.82 22.61 -31.03
C ASN A 621 -15.75 22.51 -32.13
N GLN A 622 -14.45 22.55 -31.80
CA GLN A 622 -13.39 22.29 -32.78
C GLN A 622 -13.28 20.82 -33.15
N ILE A 623 -13.86 19.90 -32.36
CA ILE A 623 -13.75 18.46 -32.59
C ILE A 623 -14.75 18.05 -33.70
N PRO A 624 -14.28 17.62 -34.89
CA PRO A 624 -15.16 17.35 -36.03
C PRO A 624 -15.79 15.94 -35.92
N PHE A 625 -16.68 15.74 -34.95
CA PHE A 625 -17.32 14.45 -34.70
C PHE A 625 -18.19 13.99 -35.88
N GLN A 626 -18.01 12.73 -36.25
CA GLN A 626 -18.82 11.99 -37.22
C GLN A 626 -19.44 10.77 -36.52
N ASN A 627 -20.69 10.46 -36.85
CA ASN A 627 -21.36 9.29 -36.29
C ASN A 627 -20.73 8.00 -36.85
N GLN A 628 -20.44 7.03 -35.98
CA GLN A 628 -19.91 5.73 -36.33
C GLN A 628 -20.74 4.64 -35.64
N GLY A 629 -21.83 4.22 -36.28
CA GLY A 629 -22.77 3.27 -35.69
C GLY A 629 -23.64 3.88 -34.58
N GLU A 630 -24.23 3.03 -33.74
CA GLU A 630 -25.08 3.45 -32.63
C GLU A 630 -24.23 3.81 -31.40
N ASN A 631 -24.35 5.06 -30.94
CA ASN A 631 -23.75 5.58 -29.69
C ASN A 631 -22.22 5.73 -29.67
N VAL A 632 -21.57 5.77 -30.83
CA VAL A 632 -20.14 6.13 -30.96
C VAL A 632 -20.00 7.27 -31.97
N LYS A 633 -19.31 8.33 -31.58
CA LYS A 633 -18.83 9.37 -32.50
C LYS A 633 -17.32 9.39 -32.54
N ILE A 634 -16.77 9.68 -33.70
CA ILE A 634 -15.33 9.67 -33.95
C ILE A 634 -14.90 10.98 -34.60
N ALA A 635 -13.70 11.43 -34.30
CA ALA A 635 -13.07 12.56 -34.96
C ALA A 635 -11.59 12.27 -35.17
N THR A 636 -11.08 12.64 -36.34
CA THR A 636 -9.64 12.79 -36.54
C THR A 636 -9.27 14.20 -36.10
N PHE A 637 -8.30 14.33 -35.21
CA PHE A 637 -7.87 15.62 -34.67
C PHE A 637 -6.35 15.69 -34.74
N GLY A 638 -5.83 16.47 -35.71
CA GLY A 638 -4.42 16.42 -36.08
C GLY A 638 -3.99 15.02 -36.50
N LYS A 639 -2.98 14.46 -35.81
CA LYS A 639 -2.45 13.11 -36.05
C LYS A 639 -3.16 12.02 -35.24
N GLY A 640 -4.00 12.39 -34.28
CA GLY A 640 -4.65 11.48 -33.34
C GLY A 640 -6.13 11.26 -33.63
N LYS A 641 -6.80 10.60 -32.69
CA LYS A 641 -8.21 10.25 -32.77
C LYS A 641 -8.91 10.63 -31.47
N ILE A 642 -10.11 11.18 -31.59
CA ILE A 642 -11.00 11.44 -30.46
C ILE A 642 -12.26 10.61 -30.67
N VAL A 643 -12.63 9.81 -29.68
CA VAL A 643 -13.85 9.00 -29.65
C VAL A 643 -14.74 9.54 -28.55
N LEU A 644 -16.03 9.72 -28.84
CA LEU A 644 -17.06 10.01 -27.85
C LEU A 644 -17.98 8.80 -27.77
N SER A 645 -17.99 8.11 -26.64
CA SER A 645 -18.86 6.98 -26.38
C SER A 645 -19.09 6.79 -24.88
N SER A 646 -20.36 6.69 -24.46
CA SER A 646 -20.72 6.41 -23.06
C SER A 646 -20.24 5.03 -22.59
N ASP A 647 -19.92 4.11 -23.50
CA ASP A 647 -19.32 2.82 -23.19
C ASP A 647 -17.85 2.80 -23.65
N VAL A 648 -16.93 2.92 -22.69
CA VAL A 648 -15.49 2.96 -22.95
C VAL A 648 -15.02 1.72 -23.72
N GLU A 649 -15.64 0.56 -23.50
CA GLU A 649 -15.28 -0.68 -24.18
C GLU A 649 -15.49 -0.59 -25.69
N LYS A 650 -16.61 -0.02 -26.14
CA LYS A 650 -16.86 0.22 -27.58
C LYS A 650 -15.84 1.20 -28.18
N GLY A 651 -15.42 2.20 -27.40
CA GLY A 651 -14.36 3.11 -27.80
C GLY A 651 -13.01 2.40 -27.98
N LEU A 652 -12.67 1.52 -27.04
CA LEU A 652 -11.45 0.70 -27.10
C LEU A 652 -11.48 -0.31 -28.26
N GLU A 653 -12.64 -0.94 -28.52
CA GLU A 653 -12.86 -1.81 -29.68
C GLU A 653 -12.65 -1.07 -31.00
N TYR A 654 -13.21 0.14 -31.14
CA TYR A 654 -12.99 0.98 -32.32
C TYR A 654 -11.51 1.33 -32.52
N LEU A 655 -10.81 1.66 -31.42
CA LEU A 655 -9.37 1.93 -31.42
C LEU A 655 -8.52 0.65 -31.55
N LYS A 656 -9.15 -0.53 -31.54
CA LYS A 656 -8.53 -1.86 -31.63
C LYS A 656 -7.57 -2.17 -30.49
N VAL A 657 -7.76 -1.54 -29.32
CA VAL A 657 -6.98 -1.87 -28.11
C VAL A 657 -7.42 -3.23 -27.61
N GLN A 658 -6.47 -4.15 -27.46
CA GLN A 658 -6.77 -5.52 -27.04
C GLN A 658 -6.65 -5.66 -25.53
N ARG A 659 -7.71 -6.12 -24.86
CA ARG A 659 -7.66 -6.61 -23.48
C ARG A 659 -6.93 -7.95 -23.39
N GLU A 660 -6.41 -8.29 -22.23
CA GLU A 660 -5.86 -9.62 -21.95
C GLU A 660 -6.99 -10.62 -21.70
N LYS A 661 -7.24 -11.52 -22.66
CA LYS A 661 -8.27 -12.55 -22.56
C LYS A 661 -8.00 -13.61 -21.49
N LEU A 662 -6.81 -13.62 -20.90
CA LEU A 662 -6.50 -14.49 -19.76
C LEU A 662 -7.48 -14.31 -18.60
N THR A 663 -8.05 -13.11 -18.43
CA THR A 663 -9.01 -12.83 -17.34
C THR A 663 -10.36 -13.52 -17.53
N ASP A 664 -10.69 -14.02 -18.74
CA ASP A 664 -11.91 -14.80 -19.00
C ASP A 664 -11.90 -16.14 -18.21
N THR A 665 -10.71 -16.59 -17.80
CA THR A 665 -10.52 -17.75 -16.93
C THR A 665 -10.74 -17.43 -15.45
N GLY A 666 -10.81 -16.15 -15.09
CA GLY A 666 -10.83 -15.63 -13.72
C GLY A 666 -9.44 -15.34 -13.14
N LEU A 667 -8.36 -15.63 -13.87
CA LEU A 667 -7.00 -15.24 -13.50
C LEU A 667 -6.85 -13.72 -13.48
N LYS A 668 -6.09 -13.21 -12.51
CA LYS A 668 -5.69 -11.80 -12.43
C LYS A 668 -4.24 -11.64 -12.84
N PHE A 669 -3.84 -10.45 -13.29
CA PHE A 669 -2.47 -10.21 -13.72
C PHE A 669 -1.98 -8.77 -13.51
N VAL A 670 -0.66 -8.60 -13.54
CA VAL A 670 0.04 -7.32 -13.79
C VAL A 670 1.24 -7.57 -14.71
N ARG A 671 1.57 -6.60 -15.58
CA ARG A 671 2.65 -6.73 -16.57
C ARG A 671 3.80 -5.77 -16.31
N ARG A 672 5.00 -6.24 -16.65
CA ARG A 672 6.24 -5.45 -16.63
C ARG A 672 6.97 -5.61 -17.95
N GLN A 673 7.30 -4.51 -18.62
CA GLN A 673 8.18 -4.52 -19.79
C GLN A 673 9.64 -4.43 -19.32
N PHE A 674 10.49 -5.36 -19.74
CA PHE A 674 11.94 -5.29 -19.56
C PHE A 674 12.64 -5.19 -20.92
N ASP A 675 13.97 -5.01 -20.94
CA ASP A 675 14.70 -4.99 -22.20
C ASP A 675 14.70 -6.39 -22.85
N GLY A 676 14.11 -6.50 -24.03
CA GLY A 676 13.95 -7.78 -24.73
C GLY A 676 12.78 -8.66 -24.28
N GLY A 677 11.77 -8.13 -23.59
CA GLY A 677 10.56 -8.91 -23.31
C GLY A 677 9.58 -8.34 -22.28
N LYS A 678 8.59 -9.16 -21.89
CA LYS A 678 7.59 -8.83 -20.86
C LYS A 678 7.45 -9.94 -19.82
N TYR A 679 7.25 -9.52 -18.57
CA TYR A 679 6.75 -10.39 -17.51
C TYR A 679 5.24 -10.25 -17.36
N TYR A 680 4.59 -11.37 -17.08
CA TYR A 680 3.24 -11.45 -16.57
C TYR A 680 3.30 -12.10 -15.19
N TYR A 681 2.92 -11.38 -14.14
CA TYR A 681 2.62 -12.01 -12.85
C TYR A 681 1.13 -12.34 -12.83
N ILE A 682 0.79 -13.61 -12.65
CA ILE A 682 -0.56 -14.15 -12.78
C ILE A 682 -0.95 -14.86 -11.48
N VAL A 683 -2.18 -14.62 -11.02
CA VAL A 683 -2.68 -15.14 -9.74
C VAL A 683 -4.06 -15.76 -9.91
N ASN A 684 -4.27 -16.92 -9.28
CA ASN A 684 -5.56 -17.59 -9.23
C ASN A 684 -6.25 -17.41 -7.88
N HIS A 685 -7.07 -16.37 -7.76
CA HIS A 685 -7.93 -16.12 -6.59
C HIS A 685 -9.33 -16.77 -6.70
N THR A 686 -9.57 -17.54 -7.76
CA THR A 686 -10.85 -18.23 -7.98
C THR A 686 -10.90 -19.55 -7.23
N SER A 687 -12.08 -20.15 -7.12
CA SER A 687 -12.26 -21.51 -6.56
C SER A 687 -11.87 -22.66 -7.49
N LYS A 688 -11.48 -22.35 -8.74
CA LYS A 688 -11.29 -23.35 -9.79
C LYS A 688 -9.80 -23.58 -10.07
N GLU A 689 -9.44 -24.81 -10.40
CA GLU A 689 -8.16 -25.11 -11.03
C GLU A 689 -8.20 -24.70 -12.51
N ILE A 690 -7.15 -24.03 -12.98
CA ILE A 690 -6.99 -23.67 -14.39
C ILE A 690 -5.92 -24.58 -14.99
N ASN A 691 -6.31 -25.44 -15.92
CA ASN A 691 -5.40 -26.34 -16.64
C ASN A 691 -5.75 -26.36 -18.14
N GLN A 692 -5.30 -25.35 -18.87
CA GLN A 692 -5.61 -25.15 -20.29
C GLN A 692 -4.61 -24.22 -20.99
N PHE A 693 -4.69 -24.13 -22.31
CA PHE A 693 -3.99 -23.10 -23.09
C PHE A 693 -4.71 -21.76 -22.92
N VAL A 694 -4.01 -20.76 -22.37
CA VAL A 694 -4.54 -19.42 -22.09
C VAL A 694 -3.89 -18.41 -23.05
N PRO A 695 -4.69 -17.65 -23.82
CA PRO A 695 -4.15 -16.62 -24.71
C PRO A 695 -3.57 -15.45 -23.92
N ILE A 696 -2.41 -14.95 -24.35
CA ILE A 696 -1.82 -13.70 -23.88
C ILE A 696 -1.51 -12.79 -25.06
N ASN A 697 -1.61 -11.48 -24.87
CA ASN A 697 -1.46 -10.53 -25.98
C ASN A 697 -0.01 -10.42 -26.48
N TYR A 698 0.97 -10.65 -25.62
CA TYR A 698 2.38 -10.62 -26.00
C TYR A 698 3.07 -11.97 -25.74
N THR A 699 3.56 -12.56 -26.82
CA THR A 699 4.44 -13.73 -26.81
C THR A 699 5.77 -13.36 -27.47
N GLY A 700 6.88 -13.63 -26.78
CA GLY A 700 8.22 -13.52 -27.36
C GLY A 700 8.60 -14.81 -28.11
N LYS A 701 9.87 -14.95 -28.47
CA LYS A 701 10.42 -16.20 -29.05
C LYS A 701 10.44 -17.36 -28.04
N GLN A 702 10.49 -17.07 -26.75
CA GLN A 702 10.44 -18.07 -25.69
C GLN A 702 9.62 -17.55 -24.51
N THR A 703 8.72 -18.39 -23.99
CA THR A 703 7.99 -18.15 -22.74
C THR A 703 8.53 -19.09 -21.67
N THR A 704 9.02 -18.53 -20.56
CA THR A 704 9.48 -19.29 -19.39
C THR A 704 8.47 -19.13 -18.26
N ILE A 705 7.98 -20.23 -17.70
CA ILE A 705 7.21 -20.25 -16.45
C ILE A 705 8.20 -20.20 -15.29
N MET A 706 7.87 -19.39 -14.29
CA MET A 706 8.64 -19.18 -13.07
C MET A 706 7.68 -19.24 -11.89
N ASN A 707 7.92 -20.13 -10.92
CA ASN A 707 7.07 -20.28 -9.75
C ASN A 707 7.65 -19.46 -8.57
N PRO A 708 7.00 -18.35 -8.17
CA PRO A 708 7.50 -17.51 -7.08
C PRO A 708 7.47 -18.19 -5.70
N GLU A 709 6.69 -19.26 -5.53
CA GLU A 709 6.58 -20.01 -4.26
C GLU A 709 7.88 -20.77 -3.95
N ASN A 710 8.39 -21.53 -4.92
CA ASN A 710 9.52 -22.45 -4.71
C ASN A 710 10.77 -22.10 -5.54
N GLY A 711 10.66 -21.20 -6.51
CA GLY A 711 11.75 -20.77 -7.39
C GLY A 711 11.95 -21.63 -8.65
N ASP A 712 11.14 -22.67 -8.85
CA ASP A 712 11.21 -23.53 -10.04
C ASP A 712 10.94 -22.72 -11.31
N PHE A 713 11.55 -23.12 -12.42
CA PHE A 713 11.35 -22.50 -13.72
C PHE A 713 11.52 -23.48 -14.87
N GLY A 714 10.95 -23.16 -16.03
CA GLY A 714 11.07 -23.97 -17.24
C GLY A 714 10.35 -23.38 -18.45
N VAL A 715 10.74 -23.79 -19.65
CA VAL A 715 10.13 -23.34 -20.91
C VAL A 715 8.70 -23.86 -21.01
N ALA A 716 7.75 -22.96 -21.22
CA ALA A 716 6.33 -23.28 -21.31
C ALA A 716 6.00 -24.03 -22.60
N GLU A 717 4.95 -24.86 -22.55
CA GLU A 717 4.32 -25.37 -23.76
C GLU A 717 3.43 -24.29 -24.38
N MET A 718 3.58 -24.07 -25.70
CA MET A 718 2.91 -23.01 -26.45
C MET A 718 2.04 -23.58 -27.57
N GLN A 719 0.89 -22.97 -27.80
CA GLN A 719 0.05 -23.20 -28.98
C GLN A 719 -0.40 -21.85 -29.53
N ASN A 720 0.11 -21.45 -30.70
CA ASN A 720 -0.06 -20.09 -31.24
C ASN A 720 0.39 -19.04 -30.20
N ASN A 721 -0.49 -18.08 -29.85
CA ASN A 721 -0.25 -17.08 -28.80
C ASN A 721 -0.77 -17.49 -27.42
N SER A 722 -1.02 -18.79 -27.21
CA SER A 722 -1.51 -19.32 -25.95
C SER A 722 -0.44 -20.12 -25.22
N VAL A 723 -0.35 -19.90 -23.91
CA VAL A 723 0.56 -20.60 -22.99
C VAL A 723 -0.23 -21.68 -22.27
N ARG A 724 0.29 -22.91 -22.16
CA ARG A 724 -0.32 -23.92 -21.29
C ARG A 724 -0.10 -23.52 -19.83
N ILE A 725 -1.19 -23.22 -19.13
CA ILE A 725 -1.21 -22.85 -17.71
C ILE A 725 -1.85 -23.98 -16.92
N GLN A 726 -1.16 -24.45 -15.88
CA GLN A 726 -1.67 -25.36 -14.86
C GLN A 726 -1.49 -24.68 -13.49
N LEU A 727 -2.59 -24.18 -12.91
CA LEU A 727 -2.57 -23.34 -11.72
C LEU A 727 -3.79 -23.62 -10.83
N LYS A 728 -3.55 -24.11 -9.61
CA LYS A 728 -4.61 -24.37 -8.62
C LYS A 728 -5.11 -23.08 -7.98
N SER A 729 -6.25 -23.16 -7.30
CA SER A 729 -6.76 -22.05 -6.48
C SER A 729 -5.76 -21.69 -5.38
N GLY A 730 -5.44 -20.40 -5.24
CA GLY A 730 -4.46 -19.87 -4.29
C GLY A 730 -3.02 -19.83 -4.80
N GLU A 731 -2.73 -20.36 -6.00
CA GLU A 731 -1.39 -20.33 -6.60
C GLU A 731 -1.19 -19.12 -7.52
N SER A 732 0.08 -18.83 -7.81
CA SER A 732 0.51 -17.77 -8.72
C SER A 732 1.71 -18.21 -9.56
N LEU A 733 1.86 -17.67 -10.77
CA LEU A 733 3.00 -17.89 -11.65
C LEU A 733 3.52 -16.58 -12.23
N ILE A 734 4.77 -16.60 -12.67
CA ILE A 734 5.36 -15.54 -13.49
C ILE A 734 5.68 -16.13 -14.87
N LEU A 735 5.20 -15.48 -15.93
CA LEU A 735 5.58 -15.79 -17.30
C LEU A 735 6.58 -14.76 -17.78
N LYS A 736 7.80 -15.20 -18.11
CA LYS A 736 8.82 -14.37 -18.78
C LYS A 736 8.77 -14.64 -20.27
N ASN A 737 8.18 -13.72 -21.03
CA ASN A 737 8.15 -13.75 -22.49
C ASN A 737 9.36 -12.98 -23.02
N SER A 738 10.31 -13.65 -23.67
CA SER A 738 11.58 -13.07 -24.12
C SER A 738 11.76 -13.17 -25.63
N GLU A 739 12.37 -12.14 -26.21
CA GLU A 739 12.80 -12.09 -27.61
C GLU A 739 14.08 -12.90 -27.91
N THR A 740 14.69 -13.44 -26.85
CA THR A 740 15.86 -14.32 -26.93
C THR A 740 15.49 -15.72 -26.46
N VAL A 741 16.05 -16.74 -27.12
CA VAL A 741 15.87 -18.14 -26.73
C VAL A 741 17.08 -18.57 -25.90
N ASP A 742 16.81 -19.08 -24.71
CA ASP A 742 17.81 -19.76 -23.89
C ASP A 742 17.60 -21.27 -23.95
N SER A 743 18.52 -21.98 -24.63
CA SER A 743 18.49 -23.43 -24.79
C SER A 743 18.93 -24.21 -23.55
N SER A 744 19.47 -23.52 -22.54
CA SER A 744 19.90 -24.13 -21.28
C SER A 744 18.72 -24.35 -20.30
N ILE A 745 17.60 -23.65 -20.48
CA ILE A 745 16.39 -23.81 -19.67
C ILE A 745 15.62 -25.04 -20.15
N LEU A 746 15.41 -25.99 -19.23
CA LEU A 746 14.62 -27.19 -19.49
C LEU A 746 13.13 -26.87 -19.68
N LYS A 747 12.38 -27.77 -20.32
CA LYS A 747 10.93 -27.65 -20.43
C LYS A 747 10.27 -27.68 -19.05
N TRP A 748 9.21 -26.89 -18.90
CA TRP A 748 8.32 -26.95 -17.75
C TRP A 748 7.68 -28.33 -17.63
N LYS A 749 7.53 -28.82 -16.40
CA LYS A 749 6.98 -30.15 -16.11
C LYS A 749 5.50 -30.00 -15.74
N TYR A 750 4.61 -30.29 -16.69
CA TYR A 750 3.18 -30.29 -16.45
C TYR A 750 2.75 -31.61 -15.80
N VAL A 751 1.89 -31.56 -14.78
CA VAL A 751 1.29 -32.76 -14.21
C VAL A 751 0.23 -33.28 -15.19
N GLU A 752 0.47 -34.44 -15.79
CA GLU A 752 -0.45 -35.07 -16.74
C GLU A 752 -1.38 -36.08 -16.04
N LYS A 753 -0.84 -36.77 -15.03
CA LYS A 753 -1.59 -37.80 -14.31
C LYS A 753 -1.15 -37.87 -12.86
N THR A 754 -2.14 -37.97 -11.98
CA THR A 754 -1.97 -38.35 -10.59
C THR A 754 -2.31 -39.83 -10.39
N GLY A 755 -1.46 -40.54 -9.65
CA GLY A 755 -1.72 -41.91 -9.21
C GLY A 755 -2.67 -41.97 -8.02
N THR A 756 -3.00 -43.18 -7.59
CA THR A 756 -3.76 -43.41 -6.37
C THR A 756 -3.00 -42.84 -5.15
N PRO A 757 -3.62 -41.95 -4.35
CA PRO A 757 -2.99 -41.42 -3.15
C PRO A 757 -2.63 -42.53 -2.15
N ILE A 758 -1.43 -42.43 -1.57
CA ILE A 758 -0.95 -43.29 -0.49
C ILE A 758 -1.18 -42.54 0.82
N ASN A 759 -2.07 -43.02 1.68
CA ASN A 759 -2.27 -42.40 2.99
C ASN A 759 -1.13 -42.78 3.94
N LEU A 760 -0.66 -41.81 4.73
CA LEU A 760 0.28 -42.05 5.82
C LEU A 760 -0.47 -42.49 7.09
N ASP A 761 -1.02 -43.71 7.03
CA ASP A 761 -1.82 -44.32 8.10
C ASP A 761 -0.96 -45.00 9.20
N GLN A 762 0.37 -44.91 9.09
CA GLN A 762 1.28 -45.44 10.10
C GLN A 762 1.17 -44.62 11.40
N ALA A 763 1.63 -45.21 12.52
CA ALA A 763 1.71 -44.48 13.76
C ALA A 763 2.69 -43.30 13.64
N TRP A 764 2.32 -42.16 14.21
CA TRP A 764 3.15 -40.96 14.25
C TRP A 764 3.72 -40.76 15.65
N GLN A 765 5.00 -40.47 15.75
CA GLN A 765 5.61 -39.98 16.98
C GLN A 765 5.49 -38.46 16.99
N LEU A 766 4.76 -37.92 17.97
CA LEU A 766 4.65 -36.48 18.22
C LEU A 766 5.52 -36.11 19.43
N SER A 767 6.35 -35.09 19.25
CA SER A 767 7.09 -34.42 20.33
C SER A 767 6.99 -32.91 20.17
N PHE A 768 7.41 -32.13 21.17
CA PHE A 768 7.36 -30.67 21.15
C PHE A 768 8.76 -30.10 21.32
N LYS A 769 9.18 -29.27 20.35
CA LYS A 769 10.57 -28.81 20.22
C LYS A 769 10.82 -27.52 21.00
N GLU A 770 9.97 -26.52 20.80
CA GLU A 770 10.08 -25.21 21.42
C GLU A 770 8.71 -24.56 21.54
N GLY A 771 8.54 -23.69 22.53
CA GLY A 771 7.26 -23.01 22.79
C GLY A 771 6.96 -22.92 24.28
N GLY A 772 5.72 -22.54 24.61
CA GLY A 772 5.28 -22.43 25.99
C GLY A 772 3.77 -22.36 26.13
N PRO A 773 3.24 -22.35 27.37
CA PRO A 773 3.96 -22.09 28.63
C PRO A 773 4.77 -23.26 29.17
N LYS A 774 4.43 -24.50 28.80
CA LYS A 774 5.21 -25.73 29.08
C LYS A 774 5.19 -26.59 27.82
N LEU A 775 6.26 -27.35 27.58
CA LEU A 775 6.25 -28.36 26.52
C LEU A 775 5.25 -29.46 26.89
N PRO A 776 4.27 -29.78 26.03
CA PRO A 776 3.42 -30.93 26.25
C PRO A 776 4.19 -32.25 26.14
N LYS A 777 3.60 -33.33 26.64
CA LYS A 777 4.22 -34.66 26.62
C LYS A 777 4.25 -35.24 25.20
N SER A 778 5.34 -35.93 24.87
CA SER A 778 5.43 -36.71 23.64
C SER A 778 4.40 -37.85 23.59
N ARG A 779 3.92 -38.19 22.39
CA ARG A 779 2.85 -39.18 22.17
C ARG A 779 3.10 -40.03 20.94
N ASN A 780 2.60 -41.26 20.97
CA ASN A 780 2.45 -42.10 19.78
C ASN A 780 0.99 -42.02 19.32
N LEU A 781 0.76 -41.52 18.11
CA LEU A 781 -0.56 -41.27 17.55
C LEU A 781 -0.88 -42.32 16.49
N LYS A 782 -1.95 -43.10 16.71
CA LYS A 782 -2.49 -44.00 15.67
C LYS A 782 -3.34 -43.24 14.63
N LYS A 783 -3.77 -42.04 14.97
CA LYS A 783 -4.58 -41.15 14.14
C LYS A 783 -4.14 -39.71 14.42
N LEU A 784 -4.01 -38.91 13.37
CA LEU A 784 -3.76 -37.48 13.52
C LEU A 784 -5.05 -36.77 13.95
N GLU A 785 -4.90 -35.88 14.91
CA GLU A 785 -5.91 -34.93 15.36
C GLU A 785 -5.19 -33.71 15.97
N PRO A 786 -5.85 -32.54 16.04
CA PRO A 786 -5.25 -31.36 16.64
C PRO A 786 -4.78 -31.68 18.05
N TRP A 787 -3.54 -31.32 18.40
CA TRP A 787 -3.01 -31.67 19.72
C TRP A 787 -3.78 -31.00 20.86
N THR A 788 -4.53 -29.94 20.57
CA THR A 788 -5.45 -29.28 21.50
C THR A 788 -6.61 -30.18 21.96
N ASN A 789 -6.85 -31.31 21.29
CA ASN A 789 -7.83 -32.31 21.69
C ASN A 789 -7.30 -33.29 22.76
N PHE A 790 -6.01 -33.22 23.10
CA PHE A 790 -5.41 -34.07 24.14
C PHE A 790 -5.71 -33.53 25.54
N TYR A 791 -6.96 -33.67 25.98
CA TYR A 791 -7.45 -33.13 27.26
C TYR A 791 -6.79 -33.74 28.51
N ASP A 792 -6.14 -34.89 28.36
CA ASP A 792 -5.35 -35.53 29.42
C ASP A 792 -4.00 -34.83 29.67
N ASP A 793 -3.57 -33.95 28.77
CA ASP A 793 -2.43 -33.05 28.94
C ASP A 793 -2.86 -31.58 28.74
N PRO A 794 -3.22 -30.87 29.84
CA PRO A 794 -3.66 -29.48 29.81
C PRO A 794 -2.67 -28.49 29.17
N ALA A 795 -1.38 -28.87 29.03
CA ALA A 795 -0.40 -28.01 28.37
C ALA A 795 -0.75 -27.82 26.88
N THR A 796 -1.38 -28.81 26.23
CA THR A 796 -1.67 -28.76 24.80
C THR A 796 -2.69 -27.69 24.40
N GLN A 797 -3.63 -27.34 25.29
CA GLN A 797 -4.64 -26.29 25.03
C GLN A 797 -4.10 -24.87 25.22
N SER A 798 -2.95 -24.72 25.89
CA SER A 798 -2.29 -23.42 26.13
C SER A 798 -0.98 -23.27 25.36
N PHE A 799 -0.55 -24.31 24.65
CA PHE A 799 0.71 -24.35 23.96
C PHE A 799 0.69 -23.52 22.67
N SER A 800 1.69 -22.65 22.52
CA SER A 800 2.07 -22.03 21.26
C SER A 800 3.55 -22.26 21.00
N GLY A 801 3.89 -22.80 19.83
CA GLY A 801 5.24 -23.21 19.45
C GLY A 801 5.24 -24.28 18.35
N THR A 802 6.25 -25.15 18.39
CA THR A 802 6.53 -26.15 17.35
C THR A 802 6.35 -27.57 17.86
N GLY A 803 5.47 -28.34 17.21
CA GLY A 803 5.37 -29.79 17.39
C GLY A 803 6.00 -30.53 16.22
N VAL A 804 6.67 -31.64 16.50
CA VAL A 804 7.44 -32.45 15.55
C VAL A 804 6.78 -33.81 15.42
N TYR A 805 6.31 -34.12 14.23
CA TYR A 805 5.70 -35.39 13.86
C TYR A 805 6.69 -36.22 13.05
N ILE A 806 6.93 -37.47 13.45
CA ILE A 806 7.80 -38.41 12.73
C ILE A 806 7.02 -39.69 12.41
N THR A 807 7.13 -40.16 11.17
CA THR A 807 6.64 -41.48 10.76
C THR A 807 7.56 -42.11 9.73
N ASP A 808 7.45 -43.42 9.57
CA ASP A 808 8.19 -44.18 8.58
C ASP A 808 7.26 -44.72 7.49
N LEU A 809 7.74 -44.68 6.25
CA LEU A 809 7.03 -45.11 5.07
C LEU A 809 7.91 -46.06 4.25
N ASN A 810 7.40 -47.26 3.98
CA ASN A 810 8.06 -48.18 3.05
C ASN A 810 7.57 -47.95 1.60
N VAL A 811 8.49 -47.54 0.73
CA VAL A 811 8.26 -47.31 -0.71
C VAL A 811 8.84 -48.49 -1.52
N ASN A 812 7.98 -49.43 -1.89
CA ASN A 812 8.38 -50.67 -2.59
C ASN A 812 9.01 -50.43 -3.97
N LYS A 813 8.45 -49.50 -4.77
CA LYS A 813 8.96 -49.12 -6.09
C LYS A 813 8.57 -47.69 -6.44
N ARG A 814 9.54 -46.88 -6.88
CA ARG A 814 9.28 -45.59 -7.50
C ARG A 814 8.86 -45.81 -8.96
N LYS A 815 7.58 -45.60 -9.27
CA LYS A 815 6.99 -45.77 -10.61
C LYS A 815 6.54 -44.45 -11.25
N SER A 816 6.54 -43.38 -10.48
CA SER A 816 6.10 -42.05 -10.87
C SER A 816 7.30 -41.11 -10.93
N ASP A 817 7.18 -40.05 -11.73
CA ASP A 817 8.26 -39.08 -11.93
C ASP A 817 8.51 -38.28 -10.66
N ASP A 818 7.44 -37.99 -9.91
CA ASP A 818 7.51 -37.32 -8.61
C ASP A 818 6.39 -37.77 -7.65
N TYR A 819 6.42 -37.24 -6.44
CA TYR A 819 5.50 -37.54 -5.35
C TYR A 819 5.18 -36.26 -4.56
N LEU A 820 3.90 -35.92 -4.46
CA LEU A 820 3.41 -34.73 -3.77
C LEU A 820 2.89 -35.11 -2.37
N LEU A 821 3.45 -34.51 -1.33
CA LEU A 821 2.91 -34.61 0.03
C LEU A 821 1.79 -33.57 0.19
N LYS A 822 0.59 -34.03 0.51
CA LYS A 822 -0.63 -33.22 0.68
C LYS A 822 -1.15 -33.29 2.10
N PHE A 823 -1.49 -32.14 2.65
CA PHE A 823 -2.12 -31.98 3.95
C PHE A 823 -3.62 -31.73 3.77
N ASP A 824 -4.47 -32.53 4.42
CA ASP A 824 -5.91 -32.26 4.46
C ASP A 824 -6.19 -31.01 5.31
N LYS A 825 -5.63 -30.98 6.54
CA LYS A 825 -5.68 -29.81 7.43
C LYS A 825 -4.35 -29.60 8.15
N LEU A 826 -3.89 -28.36 8.13
CA LEU A 826 -2.64 -27.92 8.74
C LEU A 826 -2.90 -26.65 9.55
N TYR A 827 -2.49 -26.65 10.82
CA TYR A 827 -2.67 -25.53 11.76
C TYR A 827 -1.32 -25.08 12.35
N GLU A 828 -0.59 -24.17 11.72
CA GLU A 828 -0.94 -23.38 10.51
C GLU A 828 0.10 -23.47 9.38
N SER A 829 1.31 -23.93 9.68
CA SER A 829 2.38 -24.09 8.70
C SER A 829 3.33 -25.22 9.10
N ALA A 830 4.00 -25.84 8.13
CA ALA A 830 4.85 -27.00 8.33
C ALA A 830 6.19 -26.89 7.61
N LYS A 831 7.28 -27.27 8.27
CA LYS A 831 8.55 -27.61 7.61
C LYS A 831 8.60 -29.13 7.40
N VAL A 832 8.89 -29.56 6.17
CA VAL A 832 8.94 -30.97 5.79
C VAL A 832 10.39 -31.41 5.61
N ILE A 833 10.76 -32.50 6.26
CA ILE A 833 12.08 -33.11 6.20
C ILE A 833 11.91 -34.59 5.83
N VAL A 834 12.58 -35.03 4.77
CA VAL A 834 12.49 -36.42 4.28
C VAL A 834 13.87 -37.02 4.27
N ASN A 835 14.06 -38.14 4.97
CA ASN A 835 15.36 -38.80 5.10
C ASN A 835 16.49 -37.84 5.58
N GLY A 836 16.16 -36.91 6.48
CA GLY A 836 17.08 -35.89 6.99
C GLY A 836 17.35 -34.71 6.06
N GLN A 837 16.71 -34.64 4.88
CA GLN A 837 16.87 -33.55 3.92
C GLN A 837 15.67 -32.60 3.96
N ASP A 838 15.95 -31.29 3.96
CA ASP A 838 14.94 -30.23 3.95
C ASP A 838 14.20 -30.21 2.60
N ALA A 839 12.90 -30.50 2.65
CA ALA A 839 12.02 -30.44 1.49
C ALA A 839 11.42 -29.05 1.27
N GLY A 840 11.39 -28.20 2.29
CA GLY A 840 10.84 -26.85 2.26
C GLY A 840 9.73 -26.62 3.30
N ILE A 841 9.09 -25.46 3.18
CA ILE A 841 8.06 -24.97 4.09
C ILE A 841 6.72 -24.93 3.35
N VAL A 842 5.68 -25.47 3.98
CA VAL A 842 4.29 -25.45 3.53
C VAL A 842 3.54 -24.44 4.40
N TRP A 843 3.23 -23.28 3.83
CA TRP A 843 2.69 -22.13 4.58
C TRP A 843 1.52 -21.43 3.89
N SER A 844 1.21 -21.79 2.64
CA SER A 844 0.10 -21.26 1.86
C SER A 844 -0.80 -22.37 1.30
N ILE A 845 -1.99 -21.98 0.86
CA ILE A 845 -2.95 -22.90 0.23
C ILE A 845 -2.67 -22.98 -1.28
N PRO A 846 -2.75 -24.17 -1.89
CA PRO A 846 -2.99 -25.47 -1.27
C PRO A 846 -1.78 -25.96 -0.46
N PHE A 847 -2.01 -26.57 0.70
CA PHE A 847 -0.94 -27.08 1.56
C PHE A 847 -0.35 -28.38 0.99
N GLU A 848 0.55 -28.24 0.03
CA GLU A 848 1.15 -29.33 -0.74
C GLU A 848 2.63 -29.04 -1.03
N ILE A 849 3.47 -30.08 -1.09
CA ILE A 849 4.89 -29.94 -1.43
C ILE A 849 5.46 -31.17 -2.13
N SER A 850 6.33 -30.97 -3.13
CA SER A 850 7.01 -32.08 -3.80
C SER A 850 8.09 -32.68 -2.89
N ILE A 851 8.07 -34.00 -2.75
CA ILE A 851 9.03 -34.75 -1.93
C ILE A 851 9.75 -35.87 -2.69
N GLY A 852 9.42 -36.13 -3.96
CA GLY A 852 9.89 -37.33 -4.64
C GLY A 852 11.40 -37.36 -4.82
N LYS A 853 12.09 -36.21 -5.00
CA LYS A 853 13.56 -36.18 -5.04
C LYS A 853 14.23 -36.71 -3.77
N TYR A 854 13.54 -36.67 -2.63
CA TYR A 854 14.05 -37.09 -1.33
C TYR A 854 13.69 -38.54 -0.98
N LEU A 855 12.71 -39.14 -1.68
CA LEU A 855 12.28 -40.51 -1.45
C LEU A 855 13.24 -41.54 -2.05
N LYS A 856 13.55 -42.59 -1.29
CA LYS A 856 14.33 -43.76 -1.71
C LYS A 856 13.48 -45.02 -1.73
N LYS A 857 13.95 -46.06 -2.42
CA LYS A 857 13.32 -47.40 -2.36
C LYS A 857 13.52 -47.97 -0.95
N GLY A 858 12.49 -48.63 -0.41
CA GLY A 858 12.50 -49.16 0.95
C GLY A 858 11.99 -48.14 1.96
N GLU A 859 12.52 -48.20 3.17
CA GLU A 859 12.12 -47.34 4.29
C GLU A 859 12.52 -45.87 4.09
N ASN A 860 11.61 -44.96 4.40
CA ASN A 860 11.79 -43.52 4.37
C ASN A 860 11.25 -42.92 5.65
N THR A 861 12.00 -42.03 6.28
CA THR A 861 11.53 -41.27 7.43
C THR A 861 10.99 -39.92 6.97
N ILE A 862 9.76 -39.60 7.38
CA ILE A 862 9.09 -38.33 7.14
C ILE A 862 8.97 -37.59 8.47
N GLN A 863 9.59 -36.42 8.56
CA GLN A 863 9.49 -35.51 9.69
C GLN A 863 8.75 -34.24 9.25
N ILE A 864 7.79 -33.81 10.06
CA ILE A 864 6.98 -32.61 9.84
C ILE A 864 7.03 -31.76 11.11
N GLU A 865 7.67 -30.60 11.04
CA GLU A 865 7.67 -29.61 12.12
C GLU A 865 6.52 -28.64 11.88
N VAL A 866 5.50 -28.62 12.75
CA VAL A 866 4.32 -27.77 12.63
C VAL A 866 4.38 -26.62 13.63
N CYS A 867 4.21 -25.40 13.15
CA CYS A 867 4.11 -24.19 13.97
C CYS A 867 2.65 -23.71 14.02
N ASN A 868 2.15 -23.41 15.22
CA ASN A 868 0.79 -22.91 15.44
C ASN A 868 0.73 -21.41 15.77
N LEU A 869 -0.47 -20.90 16.02
CA LEU A 869 -0.74 -19.52 16.42
C LEU A 869 -0.35 -19.23 17.88
N MET A 870 -0.01 -17.97 18.18
CA MET A 870 0.19 -17.47 19.55
C MET A 870 -1.12 -17.42 20.39
N ALA A 871 -2.28 -17.48 19.73
CA ALA A 871 -3.59 -17.24 20.33
C ALA A 871 -3.85 -18.09 21.59
N ASN A 872 -3.45 -19.37 21.60
CA ASN A 872 -3.67 -20.26 22.75
C ASN A 872 -2.84 -19.85 23.97
N ARG A 873 -1.59 -19.44 23.78
CA ARG A 873 -0.73 -18.95 24.85
C ARG A 873 -1.18 -17.60 25.39
N ILE A 874 -1.58 -16.67 24.52
CA ILE A 874 -2.11 -15.35 24.93
C ILE A 874 -3.41 -15.51 25.71
N ARG A 875 -4.33 -16.36 25.23
CA ARG A 875 -5.55 -16.73 25.96
C ARG A 875 -5.23 -17.25 27.37
N TYR A 876 -4.27 -18.18 27.49
CA TYR A 876 -3.84 -18.71 28.79
C TYR A 876 -3.31 -17.60 29.71
N MET A 877 -2.48 -16.69 29.18
CA MET A 877 -1.95 -15.56 29.95
C MET A 877 -3.07 -14.68 30.50
N ASP A 878 -4.09 -14.37 29.70
CA ASP A 878 -5.22 -13.54 30.13
C ASP A 878 -6.10 -14.24 31.17
N GLN A 879 -6.36 -15.54 31.01
CA GLN A 879 -7.10 -16.34 31.99
C GLN A 879 -6.40 -16.41 33.35
N ASN A 880 -5.06 -16.41 33.35
CA ASN A 880 -4.25 -16.45 34.56
C ASN A 880 -3.80 -15.06 35.03
N LYS A 881 -4.32 -13.99 34.42
CA LYS A 881 -4.01 -12.59 34.75
C LYS A 881 -2.50 -12.26 34.68
N ILE A 882 -1.76 -12.97 33.82
CA ILE A 882 -0.36 -12.69 33.56
C ILE A 882 -0.27 -11.36 32.82
N THR A 883 0.42 -10.39 33.40
CA THR A 883 0.48 -9.04 32.85
C THR A 883 1.49 -9.00 31.69
N TRP A 884 1.00 -8.70 30.48
CA TRP A 884 1.85 -8.50 29.29
C TRP A 884 1.52 -7.23 28.49
N ARG A 885 0.32 -6.66 28.65
CA ARG A 885 -0.09 -5.38 28.04
C ARG A 885 0.34 -4.21 28.93
N ASN A 886 1.58 -3.78 28.78
CA ASN A 886 2.21 -2.79 29.67
C ASN A 886 2.76 -1.60 28.88
N TYR A 887 1.91 -0.84 28.21
CA TYR A 887 2.34 0.32 27.45
C TYR A 887 1.63 1.61 27.88
N HIS A 888 2.29 2.74 27.63
CA HIS A 888 1.68 4.07 27.78
C HIS A 888 0.65 4.35 26.67
N GLU A 889 -0.04 5.50 26.73
CA GLU A 889 -1.02 5.92 25.72
C GLU A 889 -2.23 4.96 25.57
N ILE A 890 -2.46 4.40 24.39
CA ILE A 890 -3.60 3.52 24.07
C ILE A 890 -3.46 2.12 24.68
N ASN A 891 -2.30 1.79 25.22
CA ASN A 891 -1.93 0.45 25.64
C ASN A 891 -2.06 -0.57 24.49
N PHE A 892 -3.08 -1.44 24.52
CA PHE A 892 -3.29 -2.51 23.54
C PHE A 892 -4.80 -2.72 23.34
N VAL A 893 -5.27 -2.72 22.10
CA VAL A 893 -6.70 -2.79 21.74
C VAL A 893 -6.97 -3.95 20.79
N ASN A 894 -8.24 -4.31 20.63
CA ASN A 894 -8.69 -5.29 19.64
C ASN A 894 -9.05 -4.60 18.30
N ILE A 895 -9.47 -5.39 17.31
CA ILE A 895 -9.87 -4.90 15.97
C ILE A 895 -11.04 -3.90 15.97
N ASP A 896 -11.81 -3.82 17.07
CA ASP A 896 -12.90 -2.86 17.26
C ASP A 896 -12.46 -1.63 18.07
N TYR A 897 -11.15 -1.44 18.26
CA TYR A 897 -10.56 -0.37 19.10
C TYR A 897 -11.04 -0.39 20.56
N LYS A 898 -11.41 -1.56 21.09
CA LYS A 898 -11.75 -1.76 22.51
C LYS A 898 -10.54 -2.33 23.26
N PRO A 899 -10.45 -2.17 24.59
CA PRO A 899 -9.40 -2.83 25.38
C PRO A 899 -9.33 -4.33 25.06
N PHE A 900 -8.13 -4.81 24.75
CA PHE A 900 -7.92 -6.20 24.32
C PHE A 900 -8.11 -7.19 25.48
N ASP A 901 -8.86 -8.26 25.23
CA ASP A 901 -9.05 -9.39 26.16
C ASP A 901 -9.23 -10.70 25.38
N ALA A 902 -8.28 -11.64 25.56
CA ALA A 902 -8.34 -12.97 24.97
C ALA A 902 -8.87 -14.05 25.92
N SER A 903 -9.24 -13.72 27.17
CA SER A 903 -9.61 -14.70 28.20
C SER A 903 -10.80 -15.58 27.81
N ASN A 904 -11.71 -15.04 26.99
CA ASN A 904 -12.93 -15.70 26.52
C ASN A 904 -12.78 -16.36 25.13
N TRP A 905 -11.59 -16.33 24.52
CA TRP A 905 -11.39 -16.95 23.22
C TRP A 905 -11.57 -18.46 23.28
N LYS A 906 -12.05 -19.04 22.19
CA LYS A 906 -12.02 -20.49 21.99
C LYS A 906 -10.57 -20.93 21.74
N VAL A 907 -10.21 -22.13 22.21
CA VAL A 907 -8.94 -22.76 21.88
C VAL A 907 -8.87 -22.92 20.37
N GLN A 908 -7.80 -22.40 19.77
CA GLN A 908 -7.54 -22.54 18.34
C GLN A 908 -6.97 -23.93 18.07
N PRO A 909 -7.45 -24.65 17.04
CA PRO A 909 -6.86 -25.95 16.66
C PRO A 909 -5.38 -25.77 16.33
N SER A 910 -4.57 -26.81 16.57
CA SER A 910 -3.12 -26.74 16.37
C SER A 910 -2.54 -28.10 16.03
N GLY A 911 -1.52 -28.13 15.16
CA GLY A 911 -0.91 -29.36 14.68
C GLY A 911 -1.51 -29.85 13.35
N LEU A 912 -1.62 -31.17 13.20
CA LEU A 912 -2.17 -31.83 12.01
C LEU A 912 -3.56 -32.41 12.30
N ASP A 913 -4.44 -32.37 11.30
CA ASP A 913 -5.75 -33.06 11.33
C ASP A 913 -6.05 -33.69 9.96
N GLY A 914 -6.96 -34.66 9.95
CA GLY A 914 -7.35 -35.37 8.73
C GLY A 914 -6.26 -36.31 8.22
N LYS A 915 -6.19 -36.45 6.89
CA LYS A 915 -5.24 -37.36 6.22
C LYS A 915 -4.03 -36.61 5.71
N ILE A 916 -2.86 -37.22 5.86
CA ILE A 916 -1.65 -36.84 5.11
C ILE A 916 -1.45 -37.86 4.00
N GLN A 917 -1.33 -37.38 2.77
CA GLN A 917 -1.29 -38.23 1.59
C GLN A 917 -0.05 -37.97 0.77
N ILE A 918 0.51 -39.03 0.19
CA ILE A 918 1.51 -38.93 -0.87
C ILE A 918 0.84 -39.29 -2.18
N ILE A 919 0.79 -38.33 -3.09
CA ILE A 919 0.15 -38.47 -4.40
C ILE A 919 1.24 -38.70 -5.44
N PRO A 920 1.31 -39.87 -6.10
CA PRO A 920 2.25 -40.10 -7.19
C PRO A 920 1.92 -39.20 -8.39
N VAL A 921 2.92 -38.61 -9.02
CA VAL A 921 2.77 -37.64 -10.12
C VAL A 921 3.57 -38.08 -11.34
N THR A 922 2.94 -38.04 -12.51
CA THR A 922 3.59 -38.23 -13.81
C THR A 922 3.59 -36.92 -14.57
N TYR A 923 4.76 -36.52 -15.06
CA TYR A 923 4.94 -35.28 -15.80
C TYR A 923 4.84 -35.48 -17.31
N SER A 924 4.58 -34.39 -18.03
CA SER A 924 4.76 -34.30 -19.48
C SER A 924 6.19 -34.68 -19.86
N LYS A 925 6.34 -35.45 -20.95
CA LYS A 925 7.64 -35.89 -21.47
C LYS A 925 8.39 -34.84 -22.27
#